data_AF-A0A836G803-F1
#
_entry.id   AF-A0A836G803-F1
#
_cell.length_a   1.000
_cell.length_b   1.000
_cell.length_c   1.000
_cell.angle_alpha   90.00
_cell.angle_beta   90.00
_cell.angle_gamma   90.00
#
_symmetry.space_group_name_H-M   'P 1'
#
loop_
_entity.id
_entity.type
_entity.pdbx_description
1 polymer ?
#
loop_
_entity_poly.entity_id
_entity_poly.type
_entity_poly.pdbx_seq_one_letter_code
_entity_poly.pdbx_strand_id
1 'polypeptide(L)'
;MQHRQNMSATIEAARACASTVLFHSLRLHAFRGALPHVLVVVDRVPCVQQKVVTEGYVQVLRAYGRHGAAYLTHNQDIVLEAPTEVSFGTAEDKGLLESEDSELFISLEPGTETPSGSAGLTARAPLPSSAADDAAPLSYSLMPFRSDDFLCCVQRLQRFFRHCGDGQAQTQGEDHEKVAAAGDARVTLPLRAAPSGVWTADWFKREFEALCPMLGPLLSSKGEAVEGESTGEPPRWQALFSGPPRELLGCVLVQENAFQNEMGRYRLRLSLFDLGIRVAEHCHLGIMSRTADRLASEGRFREALEDDQVYSYARSCAFRPEQAQCLAKAIADSIDLHSWRRAGGASCAGRWRRQAPPASVTAAVQSAELQAIFNPGALDGCGCATTDDHVATDVEAALREPIEAPGVPLLVVCRDAAKVLTYSGGMEDCLTNTGYYAAAYAPERNDVARHRERFPVAYNEVREGDGESEAGEEDAAATPPVHGRLKKREYLTMLKAKGQKPSKPHSSGAGDEDGAVSRGAPAGSCISNSIGGTFPIGEVISESFDLSQLNGTCDVFAYPDVFKQVTVSRPGPFTMTVERGVVTHISDGAPNEFLELLSLVRQVEGKCYVRELGIGLNPYVGLAHIVSDVTTFERQWGIHLSLGLRHPLFVKQHERRNADGTTAAGVHVEGPVFKRKAGKYHIDVFVDAAQLRMGDMFAVDFTKGIAVL
;
A
#
# COMPACT_ATOMS: atom_id res chain seq x y z
N MET A 1 -44.65 -5.20 -8.43
CA MET A 1 -43.65 -4.63 -9.37
C MET A 1 -42.68 -3.73 -8.59
N GLN A 2 -41.91 -4.30 -7.67
CA GLN A 2 -41.03 -3.54 -6.76
C GLN A 2 -39.78 -4.37 -6.41
N HIS A 3 -39.15 -4.93 -7.45
CA HIS A 3 -37.95 -5.76 -7.36
C HIS A 3 -37.12 -5.52 -8.62
N ARG A 4 -36.31 -4.45 -8.61
CA ARG A 4 -35.15 -4.27 -9.49
C ARG A 4 -34.39 -3.01 -9.07
N GLN A 5 -33.05 -3.13 -9.08
CA GLN A 5 -32.03 -2.09 -9.03
C GLN A 5 -31.73 -1.46 -7.66
N ASN A 6 -30.73 -2.04 -6.98
CA ASN A 6 -29.63 -1.30 -6.36
C ASN A 6 -28.44 -2.26 -6.32
N MET A 7 -27.28 -1.83 -6.84
CA MET A 7 -26.02 -2.51 -6.55
C MET A 7 -25.84 -2.52 -5.03
N SER A 8 -25.30 -3.60 -4.45
CA SER A 8 -24.97 -3.58 -3.02
C SER A 8 -23.98 -2.44 -2.78
N ALA A 9 -24.21 -1.60 -1.75
CA ALA A 9 -23.30 -0.52 -1.35
C ALA A 9 -21.85 -1.00 -1.19
N THR A 10 -21.67 -2.28 -0.86
CA THR A 10 -20.38 -2.98 -0.81
C THR A 10 -19.67 -3.06 -2.17
N ILE A 11 -20.39 -3.29 -3.27
CA ILE A 11 -19.81 -3.29 -4.62
C ILE A 11 -19.42 -1.87 -5.04
N GLU A 12 -20.23 -0.87 -4.67
CA GLU A 12 -19.88 0.53 -4.89
C GLU A 12 -18.62 0.94 -4.11
N ALA A 13 -18.52 0.53 -2.84
CA ALA A 13 -17.32 0.70 -2.02
C ALA A 13 -16.11 -0.03 -2.64
N ALA A 14 -16.28 -1.25 -3.16
CA ALA A 14 -15.22 -2.00 -3.83
C ALA A 14 -14.74 -1.32 -5.13
N ARG A 15 -15.65 -0.72 -5.91
CA ARG A 15 -15.29 0.09 -7.08
C ARG A 15 -14.51 1.34 -6.68
N ALA A 16 -14.92 2.02 -5.61
CA ALA A 16 -14.19 3.18 -5.11
C ALA A 16 -12.80 2.81 -4.61
N CYS A 17 -12.67 1.70 -3.87
CA CYS A 17 -11.41 1.09 -3.51
C CYS A 17 -10.51 0.88 -4.75
N ALA A 18 -11.01 0.19 -5.77
CA ALA A 18 -10.24 -0.07 -6.98
C ALA A 18 -9.84 1.22 -7.71
N SER A 19 -10.73 2.19 -7.84
CA SER A 19 -10.44 3.49 -8.48
C SER A 19 -9.35 4.25 -7.72
N THR A 20 -9.48 4.36 -6.39
CA THR A 20 -8.49 4.99 -5.52
C THR A 20 -7.13 4.32 -5.66
N VAL A 21 -7.07 2.99 -5.58
CA VAL A 21 -5.79 2.25 -5.66
C VAL A 21 -5.15 2.41 -7.05
N LEU A 22 -5.89 2.17 -8.13
CA LEU A 22 -5.33 2.16 -9.50
C LEU A 22 -4.89 3.56 -9.95
N PHE A 23 -5.68 4.59 -9.62
CA PHE A 23 -5.54 5.90 -10.26
C PHE A 23 -5.04 7.01 -9.35
N HIS A 24 -5.30 6.96 -8.03
CA HIS A 24 -4.80 7.96 -7.10
C HIS A 24 -3.49 7.54 -6.43
N SER A 25 -3.42 6.29 -5.97
CA SER A 25 -2.23 5.74 -5.34
C SER A 25 -1.18 5.32 -6.37
N LEU A 26 -1.50 4.30 -7.19
CA LEU A 26 -0.54 3.74 -8.14
C LEU A 26 -0.39 4.59 -9.39
N ARG A 27 -1.32 5.53 -9.66
CA ARG A 27 -1.31 6.47 -10.80
C ARG A 27 -0.99 5.81 -12.15
N LEU A 28 -1.62 4.67 -12.42
CA LEU A 28 -1.31 3.87 -13.62
C LEU A 28 -1.64 4.62 -14.92
N HIS A 29 -2.66 5.47 -14.90
CA HIS A 29 -3.08 6.30 -16.03
C HIS A 29 -2.02 7.34 -16.44
N ALA A 30 -1.12 7.71 -15.52
CA ALA A 30 -0.10 8.74 -15.75
C ALA A 30 1.07 8.23 -16.59
N PHE A 31 1.19 6.91 -16.78
CA PHE A 31 2.29 6.29 -17.51
C PHE A 31 2.19 6.55 -19.01
N ARG A 32 3.29 6.96 -19.63
CA ARG A 32 3.39 7.43 -21.02
C ARG A 32 4.39 6.61 -21.83
N GLY A 33 4.16 6.56 -23.14
CA GLY A 33 5.04 5.91 -24.13
C GLY A 33 4.81 4.40 -24.33
N ALA A 34 4.01 3.76 -23.48
CA ALA A 34 3.55 2.39 -23.66
C ALA A 34 2.18 2.18 -23.02
N LEU A 35 1.43 1.18 -23.49
CA LEU A 35 0.18 0.79 -22.86
C LEU A 35 0.48 0.01 -21.56
N PRO A 36 0.05 0.49 -20.39
CA PRO A 36 0.22 -0.22 -19.14
C PRO A 36 -0.61 -1.51 -19.11
N HIS A 37 -0.07 -2.52 -18.47
CA HIS A 37 -0.77 -3.76 -18.12
C HIS A 37 -0.80 -3.95 -16.60
N VAL A 38 -1.93 -4.43 -16.08
CA VAL A 38 -2.15 -4.69 -14.65
C VAL A 38 -2.46 -6.16 -14.40
N LEU A 39 -1.79 -6.75 -13.42
CA LEU A 39 -2.15 -8.06 -12.90
C LEU A 39 -3.02 -7.90 -11.66
N VAL A 40 -4.17 -8.55 -11.64
CA VAL A 40 -4.97 -8.78 -10.44
C VAL A 40 -4.76 -10.24 -10.06
N VAL A 41 -4.13 -10.46 -8.90
CA VAL A 41 -3.71 -11.78 -8.43
C VAL A 41 -4.54 -12.12 -7.21
N VAL A 42 -5.27 -13.23 -7.26
CA VAL A 42 -6.22 -13.64 -6.22
C VAL A 42 -5.94 -15.09 -5.82
N ASP A 43 -6.32 -15.50 -4.62
CA ASP A 43 -6.27 -16.92 -4.26
C ASP A 43 -7.01 -17.80 -5.27
N ARG A 44 -6.53 -19.04 -5.45
CA ARG A 44 -7.15 -19.99 -6.38
C ARG A 44 -8.62 -20.21 -6.07
N VAL A 45 -8.96 -20.31 -4.79
CA VAL A 45 -10.34 -20.38 -4.28
C VAL A 45 -10.53 -19.18 -3.35
N PRO A 46 -11.06 -18.05 -3.84
CA PRO A 46 -11.17 -16.83 -3.06
C PRO A 46 -12.29 -16.90 -2.03
N CYS A 47 -12.10 -16.22 -0.89
CA CYS A 47 -13.17 -15.91 0.05
C CYS A 47 -14.12 -14.82 -0.49
N VAL A 48 -15.28 -14.63 0.14
CA VAL A 48 -16.28 -13.62 -0.28
C VAL A 48 -15.69 -12.23 -0.40
N GLN A 49 -14.88 -11.80 0.56
CA GLN A 49 -14.26 -10.48 0.53
C GLN A 49 -13.29 -10.30 -0.64
N GLN A 50 -12.53 -11.34 -1.00
CA GLN A 50 -11.67 -11.32 -2.19
C GLN A 50 -12.49 -11.24 -3.48
N LYS A 51 -13.60 -11.96 -3.57
CA LYS A 51 -14.52 -11.92 -4.72
C LYS A 51 -15.09 -10.51 -4.91
N VAL A 52 -15.52 -9.87 -3.82
CA VAL A 52 -16.03 -8.49 -3.81
C VAL A 52 -14.97 -7.47 -4.23
N VAL A 53 -13.78 -7.52 -3.64
CA VAL A 53 -12.69 -6.59 -4.00
C VAL A 53 -12.30 -6.78 -5.47
N THR A 54 -12.20 -8.03 -5.93
CA THR A 54 -11.89 -8.37 -7.33
C THR A 54 -12.97 -7.85 -8.28
N GLU A 55 -14.25 -7.96 -7.92
CA GLU A 55 -15.36 -7.37 -8.68
C GLU A 55 -15.15 -5.88 -8.90
N GLY A 56 -14.81 -5.15 -7.83
CA GLY A 56 -14.51 -3.72 -7.90
C GLY A 56 -13.42 -3.40 -8.92
N TYR A 57 -12.30 -4.15 -8.89
CA TYR A 57 -11.22 -3.99 -9.87
C TYR A 57 -11.67 -4.28 -11.29
N VAL A 58 -12.37 -5.39 -11.52
CA VAL A 58 -12.84 -5.78 -12.86
C VAL A 58 -13.80 -4.72 -13.43
N GLN A 59 -14.76 -4.24 -12.65
CA GLN A 59 -15.70 -3.21 -13.10
C GLN A 59 -15.01 -1.88 -13.42
N VAL A 60 -14.08 -1.43 -12.58
CA VAL A 60 -13.32 -0.19 -12.80
C VAL A 60 -12.42 -0.30 -14.03
N LEU A 61 -11.70 -1.42 -14.19
CA LEU A 61 -10.83 -1.65 -15.34
C LEU A 61 -11.62 -1.73 -16.65
N ARG A 62 -12.79 -2.38 -16.67
CA ARG A 62 -13.71 -2.39 -17.82
C ARG A 62 -14.23 -1.00 -18.15
N ALA A 63 -14.70 -0.25 -17.14
CA ALA A 63 -15.21 1.09 -17.33
C ALA A 63 -14.11 2.02 -17.86
N TYR A 64 -12.91 1.97 -17.30
CA TYR A 64 -11.76 2.72 -17.79
C TYR A 64 -11.36 2.29 -19.22
N GLY A 65 -11.40 0.98 -19.53
CA GLY A 65 -11.14 0.48 -20.89
C GLY A 65 -12.10 1.05 -21.93
N ARG A 66 -13.38 1.24 -21.59
CA ARG A 66 -14.41 1.82 -22.47
C ARG A 66 -14.33 3.35 -22.58
N HIS A 67 -14.09 4.03 -21.47
CA HIS A 67 -14.21 5.49 -21.39
C HIS A 67 -12.85 6.23 -21.40
N GLY A 68 -11.74 5.53 -21.23
CA GLY A 68 -10.40 6.10 -21.17
C GLY A 68 -10.29 7.24 -20.14
N ALA A 69 -9.67 8.35 -20.54
CA ALA A 69 -9.52 9.54 -19.70
C ALA A 69 -10.84 10.12 -19.19
N ALA A 70 -11.94 9.95 -19.93
CA ALA A 70 -13.26 10.45 -19.51
C ALA A 70 -13.74 9.77 -18.21
N TYR A 71 -13.30 8.53 -17.94
CA TYR A 71 -13.61 7.85 -16.69
C TYR A 71 -13.12 8.65 -15.47
N LEU A 72 -11.93 9.26 -15.57
CA LEU A 72 -11.28 9.98 -14.48
C LEU A 72 -11.91 11.36 -14.22
N THR A 73 -12.56 11.95 -15.23
CA THR A 73 -13.24 13.24 -15.09
C THR A 73 -14.71 13.09 -14.67
N HIS A 74 -15.39 12.03 -15.11
CA HIS A 74 -16.82 11.81 -14.82
C HIS A 74 -17.07 11.10 -13.48
N ASN A 75 -16.12 10.32 -12.96
CA ASN A 75 -16.26 9.63 -11.66
C ASN A 75 -15.58 10.39 -10.50
N GLN A 76 -15.34 11.70 -10.64
CA GLN A 76 -14.61 12.43 -9.61
C GLN A 76 -15.34 12.47 -8.26
N ASP A 77 -16.67 12.28 -8.17
CA ASP A 77 -17.38 12.52 -6.90
C ASP A 77 -18.55 11.57 -6.52
N ILE A 78 -18.88 10.54 -7.30
CA ILE A 78 -20.14 9.78 -7.04
C ILE A 78 -20.08 8.87 -5.80
N VAL A 79 -18.91 8.56 -5.23
CA VAL A 79 -18.83 7.55 -4.16
C VAL A 79 -18.70 8.14 -2.75
N LEU A 80 -18.71 9.46 -2.56
CA LEU A 80 -18.72 10.04 -1.21
C LEU A 80 -20.13 10.30 -0.67
N GLU A 81 -21.16 10.25 -1.52
CA GLU A 81 -22.55 10.31 -1.07
C GLU A 81 -22.99 8.90 -0.61
N ALA A 82 -23.04 8.69 0.71
CA ALA A 82 -23.98 7.73 1.25
C ALA A 82 -25.39 8.17 0.84
N PRO A 83 -26.34 7.26 0.53
CA PRO A 83 -27.69 7.64 0.16
C PRO A 83 -28.44 8.16 1.40
N THR A 84 -28.19 9.40 1.77
CA THR A 84 -29.04 10.18 2.67
C THR A 84 -30.15 10.79 1.82
N GLU A 85 -31.29 10.11 1.84
CA GLU A 85 -32.58 10.52 1.27
C GLU A 85 -32.82 10.26 -0.23
N VAL A 86 -34.00 9.71 -0.49
CA VAL A 86 -34.56 9.39 -1.80
C VAL A 86 -34.84 10.69 -2.56
N SER A 87 -33.86 11.21 -3.29
CA SER A 87 -34.11 12.31 -4.24
C SER A 87 -34.56 11.74 -5.59
N PHE A 88 -35.80 12.07 -5.96
CA PHE A 88 -36.34 11.75 -7.29
C PHE A 88 -35.74 12.70 -8.33
N GLY A 89 -34.57 12.33 -8.87
CA GLY A 89 -33.95 12.98 -10.02
C GLY A 89 -34.65 12.61 -11.34
N THR A 90 -34.82 13.61 -12.21
CA THR A 90 -35.55 13.57 -13.48
C THR A 90 -34.96 12.64 -14.54
N ALA A 91 -35.83 12.15 -15.43
CA ALA A 91 -35.68 10.96 -16.26
C ALA A 91 -34.66 11.00 -17.42
N GLU A 92 -33.77 11.99 -17.51
CA GLU A 92 -32.84 12.11 -18.66
C GLU A 92 -31.40 11.63 -18.38
N ASP A 93 -31.02 11.37 -17.13
CA ASP A 93 -29.67 10.86 -16.78
C ASP A 93 -29.59 9.32 -16.63
N LYS A 94 -30.69 8.62 -16.93
CA LYS A 94 -30.82 7.16 -16.75
C LYS A 94 -30.30 6.32 -17.93
N GLY A 95 -29.75 6.94 -18.97
CA GLY A 95 -29.47 6.29 -20.26
C GLY A 95 -28.07 5.68 -20.46
N LEU A 96 -27.13 5.81 -19.53
CA LEU A 96 -25.71 5.44 -19.77
C LEU A 96 -25.17 4.25 -18.95
N LEU A 97 -26.00 3.62 -18.12
CA LEU A 97 -25.62 2.47 -17.29
C LEU A 97 -26.70 1.37 -17.27
N GLU A 98 -27.41 1.16 -18.38
CA GLU A 98 -28.34 0.04 -18.50
C GLU A 98 -27.68 -1.20 -19.13
N SER A 99 -27.95 -2.33 -18.47
CA SER A 99 -27.72 -3.74 -18.84
C SER A 99 -26.26 -4.24 -18.91
N GLU A 100 -25.79 -4.86 -17.82
CA GLU A 100 -25.30 -6.26 -17.85
C GLU A 100 -25.04 -6.92 -16.47
N ASP A 101 -24.78 -6.18 -15.38
CA ASP A 101 -24.23 -6.80 -14.15
C ASP A 101 -25.25 -6.99 -13.01
N SER A 102 -25.95 -8.13 -12.96
CA SER A 102 -26.64 -8.58 -11.72
C SER A 102 -25.97 -9.79 -11.04
N GLU A 103 -24.83 -10.24 -11.57
CA GLU A 103 -24.10 -11.42 -11.12
C GLU A 103 -22.64 -11.03 -10.99
N LEU A 104 -22.00 -11.38 -9.87
CA LEU A 104 -20.57 -11.10 -9.68
C LEU A 104 -19.75 -11.89 -10.70
N PHE A 105 -18.62 -11.32 -11.08
CA PHE A 105 -17.65 -11.92 -11.98
C PHE A 105 -17.13 -13.27 -11.44
N ILE A 106 -16.89 -13.34 -10.13
CA ILE A 106 -16.65 -14.60 -9.41
C ILE A 106 -17.88 -14.88 -8.53
N SER A 107 -18.58 -15.98 -8.81
CA SER A 107 -19.76 -16.39 -8.03
C SER A 107 -19.44 -16.49 -6.54
N LEU A 108 -20.39 -16.07 -5.69
CA LEU A 108 -20.27 -16.21 -4.22
C LEU A 108 -20.37 -17.66 -3.75
N GLU A 109 -20.73 -18.59 -4.63
CA GLU A 109 -20.78 -20.02 -4.28
C GLU A 109 -19.43 -20.50 -3.68
N PRO A 110 -19.47 -21.30 -2.60
CA PRO A 110 -18.25 -21.87 -2.04
C PRO A 110 -17.51 -22.71 -3.06
N GLY A 111 -16.17 -22.58 -3.10
CA GLY A 111 -15.33 -23.39 -3.99
C GLY A 111 -15.24 -22.91 -5.44
N THR A 112 -15.95 -21.83 -5.83
CA THR A 112 -15.74 -21.20 -7.15
C THR A 112 -14.28 -20.76 -7.28
N GLU A 113 -13.59 -21.24 -8.32
CA GLU A 113 -12.19 -20.89 -8.56
C GLU A 113 -12.05 -19.51 -9.22
N THR A 114 -10.94 -18.82 -8.93
CA THR A 114 -10.56 -17.59 -9.63
C THR A 114 -10.27 -17.90 -11.11
N PRO A 115 -10.93 -17.21 -12.07
CA PRO A 115 -10.65 -17.42 -13.48
C PRO A 115 -9.29 -16.81 -13.87
N SER A 116 -8.70 -17.34 -14.94
CA SER A 116 -7.43 -16.87 -15.50
C SER A 116 -7.64 -16.35 -16.91
N GLY A 117 -7.07 -15.18 -17.22
CA GLY A 117 -7.11 -14.61 -18.56
C GLY A 117 -6.91 -13.10 -18.57
N SER A 118 -6.89 -12.51 -19.77
CA SER A 118 -6.70 -11.08 -20.00
C SER A 118 -7.84 -10.43 -20.79
N ALA A 119 -8.01 -9.12 -20.56
CA ALA A 119 -8.86 -8.23 -21.32
C ALA A 119 -8.10 -6.96 -21.73
N GLY A 120 -8.56 -6.28 -22.79
CA GLY A 120 -7.96 -5.04 -23.31
C GLY A 120 -6.65 -5.21 -24.08
N LEU A 121 -6.22 -6.45 -24.38
CA LEU A 121 -4.95 -6.73 -25.07
C LEU A 121 -4.95 -6.31 -26.55
N THR A 122 -6.11 -6.30 -27.21
CA THR A 122 -6.24 -6.01 -28.64
C THR A 122 -6.91 -4.67 -28.94
N ALA A 123 -7.24 -3.89 -27.91
CA ALA A 123 -7.89 -2.59 -28.06
C ALA A 123 -7.08 -1.68 -29.02
N ARG A 124 -7.66 -1.38 -30.19
CA ARG A 124 -7.11 -0.46 -31.19
C ARG A 124 -7.30 0.98 -30.75
N ALA A 125 -6.50 1.43 -29.80
CA ALA A 125 -6.42 2.85 -29.47
C ALA A 125 -5.11 3.43 -30.02
N PRO A 126 -5.14 4.63 -30.63
CA PRO A 126 -3.91 5.34 -30.97
C PRO A 126 -3.09 5.57 -29.70
N LEU A 127 -1.76 5.39 -29.80
CA LEU A 127 -0.84 5.77 -28.72
C LEU A 127 -1.07 7.25 -28.39
N PRO A 128 -1.17 7.64 -27.11
CA PRO A 128 -1.29 9.04 -26.75
C PRO A 128 -0.07 9.78 -27.30
N SER A 129 -0.33 10.84 -28.08
CA SER A 129 0.74 11.69 -28.60
C SER A 129 1.48 12.33 -27.42
N SER A 130 2.78 12.62 -27.58
CA SER A 130 3.56 13.35 -26.57
C SER A 130 3.04 14.78 -26.29
N ALA A 131 2.01 15.22 -27.01
CA ALA A 131 1.47 16.59 -26.99
C ALA A 131 0.06 16.71 -26.39
N ALA A 132 -0.60 15.62 -25.99
CA ALA A 132 -1.96 15.67 -25.43
C ALA A 132 -2.08 14.88 -24.11
N ASP A 133 -2.91 15.39 -23.19
CA ASP A 133 -3.23 14.77 -21.89
C ASP A 133 -4.01 13.45 -21.98
N ASP A 134 -4.22 12.90 -23.18
CA ASP A 134 -5.01 11.69 -23.44
C ASP A 134 -4.49 10.51 -22.61
N ALA A 135 -5.29 10.03 -21.65
CA ALA A 135 -4.91 8.92 -20.79
C ALA A 135 -4.83 7.61 -21.61
N ALA A 136 -3.75 6.86 -21.43
CA ALA A 136 -3.55 5.60 -22.15
C ALA A 136 -4.62 4.57 -21.74
N PRO A 137 -5.18 3.81 -22.70
CA PRO A 137 -5.97 2.64 -22.35
C PRO A 137 -5.09 1.63 -21.64
N LEU A 138 -5.71 0.85 -20.78
CA LEU A 138 -5.02 -0.09 -19.91
C LEU A 138 -5.57 -1.49 -20.17
N SER A 139 -4.67 -2.48 -20.25
CA SER A 139 -5.06 -3.88 -20.30
C SER A 139 -4.82 -4.54 -18.95
N TYR A 140 -5.51 -5.64 -18.67
CA TYR A 140 -5.35 -6.32 -17.39
C TYR A 140 -5.50 -7.82 -17.53
N SER A 141 -4.92 -8.55 -16.59
CA SER A 141 -5.14 -9.98 -16.41
C SER A 141 -5.62 -10.27 -15.00
N LEU A 142 -6.55 -11.21 -14.89
CA LEU A 142 -6.85 -11.87 -13.63
C LEU A 142 -6.11 -13.20 -13.61
N MET A 143 -5.46 -13.53 -12.50
CA MET A 143 -4.75 -14.80 -12.36
C MET A 143 -4.88 -15.37 -10.95
N PRO A 144 -5.07 -16.71 -10.82
CA PRO A 144 -4.96 -17.38 -9.53
C PRO A 144 -3.50 -17.39 -9.06
N PHE A 145 -3.28 -17.16 -7.77
CA PHE A 145 -1.96 -17.23 -7.15
C PHE A 145 -1.45 -18.68 -7.12
N ARG A 146 -0.16 -18.84 -7.42
CA ARG A 146 0.55 -20.12 -7.41
C ARG A 146 1.95 -19.92 -6.84
N SER A 147 2.18 -20.36 -5.61
CA SER A 147 3.43 -20.11 -4.86
C SER A 147 4.70 -20.53 -5.59
N ASP A 148 4.63 -21.62 -6.35
CA ASP A 148 5.81 -22.31 -6.88
C ASP A 148 6.44 -21.60 -8.08
N ASP A 149 5.62 -20.94 -8.91
CA ASP A 149 6.05 -20.33 -10.16
C ASP A 149 5.68 -18.84 -10.31
N PHE A 150 4.93 -18.24 -9.37
CA PHE A 150 4.42 -16.87 -9.48
C PHE A 150 5.47 -15.84 -9.95
N LEU A 151 6.62 -15.75 -9.27
CA LEU A 151 7.66 -14.78 -9.65
C LEU A 151 8.27 -15.09 -11.03
N CYS A 152 8.41 -16.37 -11.38
CA CYS A 152 8.89 -16.77 -12.70
C CYS A 152 7.90 -16.33 -13.79
N CYS A 153 6.61 -16.56 -13.56
CA CYS A 153 5.53 -16.13 -14.44
C CYS A 153 5.52 -14.61 -14.61
N VAL A 154 5.60 -13.84 -13.52
CA VAL A 154 5.62 -12.37 -13.57
C VAL A 154 6.85 -11.85 -14.31
N GLN A 155 8.04 -12.43 -14.07
CA GLN A 155 9.26 -12.08 -14.80
C GLN A 155 9.14 -12.36 -16.30
N ARG A 156 8.56 -13.51 -16.66
CA ARG A 156 8.31 -13.89 -18.05
C ARG A 156 7.29 -12.96 -18.72
N LEU A 157 6.22 -12.58 -18.02
CA LEU A 157 5.24 -11.60 -18.50
C LEU A 157 5.86 -10.21 -18.69
N GLN A 158 6.66 -9.72 -17.73
CA GLN A 158 7.35 -8.44 -17.85
C GLN A 158 8.22 -8.41 -19.11
N ARG A 159 8.99 -9.49 -19.32
CA ARG A 159 9.81 -9.65 -20.52
C ARG A 159 8.92 -9.63 -21.77
N PHE A 160 7.88 -10.46 -21.82
CA PHE A 160 6.95 -10.55 -22.95
C PHE A 160 6.36 -9.19 -23.34
N PHE A 161 5.84 -8.43 -22.37
CA PHE A 161 5.25 -7.12 -22.65
C PHE A 161 6.27 -6.10 -23.19
N ARG A 162 7.54 -6.20 -22.81
CA ARG A 162 8.58 -5.31 -23.31
C ARG A 162 8.92 -5.51 -24.79
N HIS A 163 8.59 -6.68 -25.32
CA HIS A 163 8.73 -7.06 -26.72
C HIS A 163 7.45 -6.92 -27.56
N CYS A 164 6.34 -6.49 -26.95
CA CYS A 164 5.19 -6.06 -27.73
C CYS A 164 5.58 -4.80 -28.54
N GLY A 165 5.21 -4.78 -29.82
CA GLY A 165 5.59 -3.73 -30.78
C GLY A 165 6.93 -3.92 -31.49
N ASP A 166 7.68 -4.99 -31.20
CA ASP A 166 8.93 -5.33 -31.88
C ASP A 166 8.76 -5.43 -33.41
N GLY A 167 7.59 -5.85 -33.89
CA GLY A 167 7.27 -5.89 -35.30
C GLY A 167 7.29 -4.52 -35.97
N GLN A 168 6.86 -3.45 -35.28
CA GLN A 168 6.92 -2.08 -35.83
C GLN A 168 8.37 -1.59 -35.94
N ALA A 169 9.20 -1.92 -34.95
CA ALA A 169 10.62 -1.55 -34.97
C ALA A 169 11.38 -2.24 -36.11
N GLN A 170 11.02 -3.48 -36.45
CA GLN A 170 11.58 -4.21 -37.58
C GLN A 170 11.20 -3.56 -38.92
N THR A 171 9.92 -3.23 -39.12
CA THR A 171 9.45 -2.62 -40.39
C THR A 171 10.04 -1.23 -40.63
N GLN A 172 10.15 -0.40 -39.58
CA GLN A 172 10.77 0.93 -39.69
C GLN A 172 12.28 0.86 -40.02
N GLY A 173 12.99 -0.16 -39.53
CA GLY A 173 14.39 -0.40 -39.87
C GLY A 173 14.58 -0.77 -41.35
N GLU A 174 13.71 -1.63 -41.88
CA GLU A 174 13.76 -2.05 -43.29
C GLU A 174 13.40 -0.92 -44.28
N ASP A 175 12.46 -0.04 -43.92
CA ASP A 175 12.07 1.10 -44.76
C ASP A 175 13.19 2.16 -44.83
N HIS A 176 13.92 2.38 -43.73
CA HIS A 176 15.10 3.26 -43.73
C HIS A 176 16.25 2.72 -44.60
N GLU A 177 16.47 1.40 -44.62
CA GLU A 177 17.46 0.77 -45.52
C GLU A 177 17.05 0.84 -47.00
N LYS A 178 15.75 0.66 -47.30
CA LYS A 178 15.23 0.78 -48.68
C LYS A 178 15.27 2.21 -49.21
N VAL A 179 15.02 3.21 -48.37
CA VAL A 179 15.14 4.63 -48.74
C VAL A 179 16.62 5.04 -48.91
N ALA A 180 17.52 4.53 -48.07
CA ALA A 180 18.96 4.75 -48.23
C ALA A 180 19.52 4.07 -49.51
N ALA A 181 18.95 2.94 -49.93
CA ALA A 181 19.31 2.26 -51.18
C ALA A 181 18.78 2.96 -52.45
N ALA A 182 17.81 3.87 -52.33
CA ALA A 182 17.16 4.55 -53.46
C ALA A 182 17.67 5.99 -53.71
N GLY A 183 18.52 6.54 -52.85
CA GLY A 183 19.03 7.92 -52.93
C GLY A 183 20.54 8.00 -53.16
N ASP A 184 20.94 8.52 -54.32
CA ASP A 184 22.33 8.76 -54.70
C ASP A 184 22.88 10.01 -53.96
N ALA A 185 23.32 9.85 -52.70
CA ALA A 185 24.17 10.83 -52.02
C ALA A 185 24.95 10.18 -50.88
N ARG A 186 26.28 10.15 -51.01
CA ARG A 186 27.23 9.78 -49.97
C ARG A 186 27.08 10.69 -48.74
N VAL A 187 26.31 10.25 -47.75
CA VAL A 187 26.47 10.68 -46.35
C VAL A 187 26.63 9.41 -45.52
N THR A 188 27.87 9.13 -45.14
CA THR A 188 28.25 8.04 -44.24
C THR A 188 27.77 8.38 -42.83
N LEU A 189 26.51 8.07 -42.51
CA LEU A 189 26.07 7.89 -41.13
C LEU A 189 26.31 6.43 -40.75
N PRO A 190 26.78 6.13 -39.52
CA PRO A 190 27.11 4.77 -39.14
C PRO A 190 25.84 3.91 -39.19
N LEU A 191 25.92 2.79 -39.91
CA LEU A 191 24.93 1.73 -39.93
C LEU A 191 24.55 1.41 -38.48
N ARG A 192 23.36 1.79 -38.04
CA ARG A 192 22.86 1.43 -36.72
C ARG A 192 22.50 -0.05 -36.83
N ALA A 193 23.39 -0.93 -36.37
CA ALA A 193 23.10 -2.36 -36.26
C ALA A 193 21.73 -2.54 -35.58
N ALA A 194 20.89 -3.43 -36.12
CA ALA A 194 19.62 -3.79 -35.51
C ALA A 194 19.84 -4.05 -34.01
N PRO A 195 19.04 -3.46 -33.10
CA PRO A 195 19.28 -3.59 -31.68
C PRO A 195 19.31 -5.08 -31.33
N SER A 196 20.46 -5.54 -30.84
CA SER A 196 20.68 -6.91 -30.38
C SER A 196 19.75 -7.17 -29.21
N GLY A 197 18.53 -7.66 -29.49
CA GLY A 197 17.49 -7.80 -28.48
C GLY A 197 16.05 -7.76 -28.95
N VAL A 198 15.73 -7.66 -30.26
CA VAL A 198 14.35 -7.72 -30.78
C VAL A 198 13.93 -9.18 -31.03
N TRP A 199 12.71 -9.56 -30.69
CA TRP A 199 12.19 -10.90 -30.95
C TRP A 199 11.73 -11.11 -32.39
N THR A 200 11.96 -12.30 -32.94
CA THR A 200 11.33 -12.71 -34.20
C THR A 200 9.85 -13.02 -33.96
N ALA A 201 9.02 -12.90 -35.00
CA ALA A 201 7.59 -13.22 -34.92
C ALA A 201 7.34 -14.66 -34.42
N ASP A 202 8.15 -15.63 -34.88
CA ASP A 202 8.03 -17.03 -34.46
C ASP A 202 8.35 -17.24 -32.99
N TRP A 203 9.40 -16.59 -32.49
CA TRP A 203 9.80 -16.68 -31.09
C TRP A 203 8.75 -15.99 -30.19
N PHE A 204 8.27 -14.80 -30.60
CA PHE A 204 7.19 -14.09 -29.90
C PHE A 204 5.92 -14.94 -29.83
N LYS A 205 5.55 -15.61 -30.92
CA LYS A 205 4.39 -16.52 -30.98
C LYS A 205 4.56 -17.69 -30.01
N ARG A 206 5.72 -18.34 -29.96
CA ARG A 206 5.98 -19.44 -29.01
C ARG A 206 5.85 -19.00 -27.55
N GLU A 207 6.38 -17.82 -27.21
CA GLU A 207 6.23 -17.28 -25.87
C GLU A 207 4.77 -16.91 -25.55
N PHE A 208 4.05 -16.34 -26.51
CA PHE A 208 2.63 -16.08 -26.35
C PHE A 208 1.87 -17.39 -26.09
N GLU A 209 2.12 -18.44 -26.87
CA GLU A 209 1.50 -19.75 -26.70
C GLU A 209 1.80 -20.37 -25.33
N ALA A 210 3.01 -20.22 -24.83
CA ALA A 210 3.38 -20.67 -23.48
C ALA A 210 2.73 -19.84 -22.36
N LEU A 211 2.38 -18.58 -22.63
CA LEU A 211 1.69 -17.67 -21.71
C LEU A 211 0.17 -17.64 -21.92
N CYS A 212 -0.37 -18.38 -22.90
CA CYS A 212 -1.80 -18.42 -23.23
C CYS A 212 -2.74 -18.66 -22.03
N PRO A 213 -2.41 -19.50 -21.03
CA PRO A 213 -3.27 -19.62 -19.85
C PRO A 213 -3.53 -18.31 -19.10
N MET A 214 -2.62 -17.34 -19.21
CA MET A 214 -2.74 -16.01 -18.61
C MET A 214 -3.18 -14.95 -19.64
N LEU A 215 -2.72 -15.04 -20.90
CA LEU A 215 -2.97 -14.05 -21.96
C LEU A 215 -4.19 -14.35 -22.84
N GLY A 216 -4.83 -15.51 -22.64
CA GLY A 216 -6.08 -15.89 -23.29
C GLY A 216 -7.24 -14.95 -22.95
N PRO A 217 -8.39 -15.08 -23.63
CA PRO A 217 -9.57 -14.30 -23.28
C PRO A 217 -9.95 -14.54 -21.82
N LEU A 218 -10.12 -13.45 -21.07
CA LEU A 218 -10.75 -13.53 -19.76
C LEU A 218 -12.22 -13.90 -19.96
N LEU A 219 -12.65 -15.02 -19.37
CA LEU A 219 -14.01 -15.53 -19.47
C LEU A 219 -14.78 -15.26 -18.17
N SER A 220 -16.08 -14.99 -18.29
CA SER A 220 -17.01 -14.88 -17.17
C SER A 220 -17.30 -16.24 -16.53
N SER A 221 -18.00 -16.25 -15.40
CA SER A 221 -18.53 -17.48 -14.77
C SER A 221 -19.38 -18.33 -15.72
N LYS A 222 -19.96 -17.73 -16.77
CA LYS A 222 -20.77 -18.39 -17.81
C LYS A 222 -19.96 -18.84 -19.03
N GLY A 223 -18.65 -18.62 -19.04
CA GLY A 223 -17.77 -18.96 -20.16
C GLY A 223 -17.82 -17.96 -21.32
N GLU A 224 -18.49 -16.82 -21.13
CA GLU A 224 -18.54 -15.75 -22.12
C GLU A 224 -17.29 -14.88 -22.02
N ALA A 225 -16.68 -14.55 -23.16
CA ALA A 225 -15.54 -13.63 -23.17
C ALA A 225 -15.98 -12.26 -22.67
N VAL A 226 -15.18 -11.67 -21.78
CA VAL A 226 -15.42 -10.33 -21.22
C VAL A 226 -15.43 -9.23 -22.28
N GLU A 227 -14.84 -9.50 -23.45
CA GLU A 227 -14.87 -8.65 -24.63
C GLU A 227 -15.28 -9.51 -25.85
N GLY A 228 -16.16 -8.99 -26.70
CA GLY A 228 -16.57 -9.68 -27.92
C GLY A 228 -15.43 -9.74 -28.93
N GLU A 229 -14.97 -10.94 -29.30
CA GLU A 229 -14.00 -11.11 -30.38
C GLU A 229 -14.70 -10.85 -31.73
N SER A 230 -14.26 -9.82 -32.45
CA SER A 230 -14.82 -9.49 -33.75
C SER A 230 -14.29 -10.44 -34.84
N THR A 231 -15.16 -10.88 -35.74
CA THR A 231 -14.79 -11.80 -36.82
C THR A 231 -13.94 -11.06 -37.86
N GLY A 232 -12.70 -11.51 -38.07
CA GLY A 232 -11.76 -10.94 -39.05
C GLY A 232 -10.55 -10.21 -38.47
N GLU A 233 -10.38 -10.18 -37.14
CA GLU A 233 -9.17 -9.66 -36.51
C GLU A 233 -7.96 -10.59 -36.65
N PRO A 234 -6.74 -10.05 -36.75
CA PRO A 234 -5.52 -10.86 -36.71
C PRO A 234 -5.43 -11.61 -35.37
N PRO A 235 -4.77 -12.78 -35.32
CA PRO A 235 -4.52 -13.49 -34.07
C PRO A 235 -3.94 -12.57 -32.99
N ARG A 236 -4.38 -12.71 -31.74
CA ARG A 236 -3.97 -11.83 -30.60
C ARG A 236 -2.46 -11.62 -30.52
N TRP A 237 -1.66 -12.67 -30.71
CA TRP A 237 -0.19 -12.58 -30.68
C TRP A 237 0.35 -11.63 -31.77
N GLN A 238 -0.24 -11.66 -32.97
CA GLN A 238 0.18 -10.81 -34.09
C GLN A 238 -0.23 -9.36 -33.84
N ALA A 239 -1.43 -9.14 -33.27
CA ALA A 239 -1.87 -7.82 -32.85
C ALA A 239 -0.95 -7.20 -31.78
N LEU A 240 -0.42 -8.01 -30.86
CA LEU A 240 0.53 -7.57 -29.84
C LEU A 240 1.94 -7.33 -30.40
N PHE A 241 2.40 -8.19 -31.30
CA PHE A 241 3.73 -8.09 -31.89
C PHE A 241 3.87 -6.87 -32.81
N SER A 242 2.85 -6.59 -33.64
CA SER A 242 2.81 -5.45 -34.56
C SER A 242 2.11 -4.21 -33.97
N GLY A 243 1.64 -4.32 -32.73
CA GLY A 243 0.89 -3.27 -32.04
C GLY A 243 1.78 -2.24 -31.33
N PRO A 244 1.18 -1.40 -30.47
CA PRO A 244 1.92 -0.42 -29.68
C PRO A 244 2.78 -1.09 -28.58
N PRO A 245 3.85 -0.41 -28.10
CA PRO A 245 4.64 -0.87 -26.96
C PRO A 245 3.79 -1.06 -25.70
N ARG A 246 4.17 -2.02 -24.87
CA ARG A 246 3.49 -2.34 -23.60
C ARG A 246 4.46 -2.40 -22.43
N GLU A 247 3.92 -2.29 -21.22
CA GLU A 247 4.68 -2.48 -19.99
C GLU A 247 3.79 -3.11 -18.92
N LEU A 248 4.24 -4.19 -18.30
CA LEU A 248 3.63 -4.65 -17.05
C LEU A 248 3.99 -3.65 -15.96
N LEU A 249 2.99 -2.90 -15.49
CA LEU A 249 3.21 -1.74 -14.62
C LEU A 249 2.58 -1.93 -13.24
N GLY A 250 1.43 -2.62 -13.15
CA GLY A 250 0.70 -2.79 -11.89
C GLY A 250 0.55 -4.25 -11.49
N CYS A 251 0.62 -4.51 -10.19
CA CYS A 251 0.27 -5.81 -9.60
C CYS A 251 -0.55 -5.58 -8.33
N VAL A 252 -1.81 -6.00 -8.35
CA VAL A 252 -2.75 -5.96 -7.24
C VAL A 252 -2.85 -7.36 -6.66
N LEU A 253 -2.41 -7.54 -5.42
CA LEU A 253 -2.45 -8.81 -4.70
C LEU A 253 -3.66 -8.80 -3.76
N VAL A 254 -4.67 -9.61 -4.05
CA VAL A 254 -5.93 -9.74 -3.29
C VAL A 254 -5.91 -11.06 -2.52
N GLN A 255 -5.57 -11.01 -1.22
CA GLN A 255 -5.01 -12.15 -0.50
C GLN A 255 -5.85 -12.52 0.73
N GLU A 256 -6.26 -13.78 0.85
CA GLU A 256 -6.91 -14.31 2.05
C GLU A 256 -5.94 -14.21 3.23
N ASN A 257 -4.72 -14.66 3.01
CA ASN A 257 -3.56 -14.50 3.88
C ASN A 257 -2.40 -13.98 3.03
N ALA A 258 -1.47 -13.23 3.63
CA ALA A 258 -0.36 -12.67 2.84
C ALA A 258 0.42 -13.78 2.08
N PHE A 259 0.43 -13.73 0.74
CA PHE A 259 1.02 -14.70 -0.17
C PHE A 259 2.50 -14.99 0.14
N GLN A 260 3.22 -13.99 0.66
CA GLN A 260 4.60 -14.16 1.11
C GLN A 260 4.78 -15.26 2.17
N ASN A 261 3.72 -15.64 2.91
CA ASN A 261 3.77 -16.71 3.90
C ASN A 261 3.80 -18.10 3.24
N GLU A 262 3.27 -18.23 2.03
CA GLU A 262 3.25 -19.47 1.24
C GLU A 262 4.52 -19.63 0.39
N MET A 263 5.22 -18.52 0.15
CA MET A 263 6.46 -18.53 -0.61
C MET A 263 7.66 -18.91 0.28
N GLY A 264 8.53 -19.79 -0.23
CA GLY A 264 9.82 -20.07 0.39
C GLY A 264 10.81 -18.88 0.41
N ARG A 265 10.43 -17.73 -0.17
CA ARG A 265 11.22 -16.49 -0.27
C ARG A 265 10.46 -15.33 0.41
N TYR A 266 11.09 -14.74 1.43
CA TYR A 266 10.49 -13.76 2.35
C TYR A 266 10.25 -12.34 1.79
N ARG A 267 10.29 -12.10 0.47
CA ARG A 267 10.40 -10.74 -0.08
C ARG A 267 9.64 -10.53 -1.40
N LEU A 268 8.42 -11.05 -1.51
CA LEU A 268 7.59 -10.94 -2.72
C LEU A 268 7.50 -9.51 -3.25
N ARG A 269 7.09 -8.56 -2.40
CA ARG A 269 6.92 -7.15 -2.78
C ARG A 269 8.21 -6.51 -3.32
N LEU A 270 9.34 -6.75 -2.66
CA LEU A 270 10.63 -6.23 -3.10
C LEU A 270 11.04 -6.82 -4.45
N SER A 271 10.79 -8.12 -4.66
CA SER A 271 11.03 -8.75 -5.96
C SER A 271 10.17 -8.17 -7.09
N LEU A 272 8.94 -7.73 -6.80
CA LEU A 272 8.09 -7.02 -7.77
C LEU A 272 8.60 -5.59 -8.01
N PHE A 273 9.03 -4.88 -6.97
CA PHE A 273 9.62 -3.55 -7.12
C PHE A 273 10.93 -3.56 -7.92
N ASP A 274 11.75 -4.61 -7.77
CA ASP A 274 12.97 -4.79 -8.57
C ASP A 274 12.66 -4.95 -10.08
N LEU A 275 11.43 -5.33 -10.44
CA LEU A 275 10.95 -5.38 -11.83
C LEU A 275 10.35 -4.06 -12.33
N GLY A 276 10.27 -3.03 -11.46
CA GLY A 276 9.63 -1.76 -11.76
C GLY A 276 8.10 -1.78 -11.61
N ILE A 277 7.54 -2.86 -11.09
CA ILE A 277 6.09 -3.03 -10.93
C ILE A 277 5.62 -2.22 -9.71
N ARG A 278 4.52 -1.48 -9.88
CA ARG A 278 3.79 -0.80 -8.82
C ARG A 278 2.85 -1.79 -8.14
N VAL A 279 2.87 -1.87 -6.81
CA VAL A 279 2.25 -2.98 -6.08
C VAL A 279 1.19 -2.50 -5.10
N ALA A 280 -0.01 -3.07 -5.14
CA ALA A 280 -1.00 -2.90 -4.08
C ALA A 280 -1.30 -4.25 -3.43
N GLU A 281 -1.37 -4.27 -2.10
CA GLU A 281 -1.66 -5.49 -1.34
C GLU A 281 -2.92 -5.30 -0.49
N HIS A 282 -3.95 -6.08 -0.80
CA HIS A 282 -5.03 -6.40 0.12
C HIS A 282 -4.65 -7.69 0.83
N CYS A 283 -4.28 -7.61 2.10
CA CYS A 283 -3.85 -8.78 2.88
C CYS A 283 -4.84 -9.12 3.99
N HIS A 284 -4.78 -10.37 4.43
CA HIS A 284 -5.53 -10.88 5.58
C HIS A 284 -7.06 -10.79 5.42
N LEU A 285 -7.59 -10.88 4.20
CA LEU A 285 -9.03 -10.80 3.97
C LEU A 285 -9.81 -11.98 4.58
N GLY A 286 -9.18 -13.14 4.77
CA GLY A 286 -9.85 -14.32 5.31
C GLY A 286 -10.39 -14.14 6.73
N ILE A 287 -9.70 -13.36 7.58
CA ILE A 287 -10.15 -13.12 8.96
C ILE A 287 -11.41 -12.27 9.01
N MET A 288 -11.54 -11.33 8.08
CA MET A 288 -12.66 -10.40 7.95
C MET A 288 -13.83 -11.00 7.16
N SER A 289 -13.57 -11.98 6.30
CA SER A 289 -14.59 -12.63 5.45
C SER A 289 -15.40 -13.72 6.16
N ARG A 290 -15.01 -14.18 7.36
CA ARG A 290 -15.61 -15.38 8.02
C ARG A 290 -17.13 -15.40 8.07
N THR A 291 -17.76 -14.30 8.47
CA THR A 291 -19.23 -14.21 8.56
C THR A 291 -19.85 -14.26 7.17
N ALA A 292 -19.30 -13.51 6.23
CA ALA A 292 -19.75 -13.48 4.84
C ALA A 292 -19.59 -14.86 4.17
N ASP A 293 -18.49 -15.56 4.38
CA ASP A 293 -18.24 -16.91 3.87
C ASP A 293 -19.25 -17.92 4.43
N ARG A 294 -19.53 -17.85 5.74
CA ARG A 294 -20.57 -18.69 6.36
C ARG A 294 -21.94 -18.42 5.71
N LEU A 295 -22.33 -17.15 5.56
CA LEU A 295 -23.59 -16.77 4.93
C LEU A 295 -23.68 -17.24 3.47
N ALA A 296 -22.61 -17.09 2.70
CA ALA A 296 -22.55 -17.58 1.33
C ALA A 296 -22.66 -19.10 1.26
N SER A 297 -22.06 -19.84 2.20
CA SER A 297 -22.20 -21.30 2.29
C SER A 297 -23.63 -21.77 2.62
N GLU A 298 -24.41 -20.92 3.28
CA GLU A 298 -25.84 -21.11 3.57
C GLU A 298 -26.75 -20.68 2.40
N GLY A 299 -26.18 -20.23 1.28
CA GLY A 299 -26.93 -19.68 0.13
C GLY A 299 -27.47 -18.27 0.35
N ARG A 300 -27.05 -17.58 1.43
CA ARG A 300 -27.51 -16.24 1.82
C ARG A 300 -26.63 -15.15 1.22
N PHE A 301 -26.53 -15.14 -0.11
CA PHE A 301 -25.61 -14.30 -0.87
C PHE A 301 -25.81 -12.80 -0.66
N ARG A 302 -27.06 -12.33 -0.56
CA ARG A 302 -27.35 -10.91 -0.29
C ARG A 302 -26.76 -10.48 1.05
N GLU A 303 -27.00 -11.28 2.09
CA GLU A 303 -26.53 -10.98 3.44
C GLU A 303 -25.00 -11.08 3.53
N ALA A 304 -24.38 -11.99 2.78
CA ALA A 304 -22.92 -12.04 2.66
C ALA A 304 -22.33 -10.77 2.02
N LEU A 305 -23.02 -10.15 1.06
CA LEU A 305 -22.63 -8.86 0.47
C LEU A 305 -22.93 -7.66 1.38
N GLU A 306 -23.85 -7.81 2.32
CA GLU A 306 -24.24 -6.78 3.29
C GLU A 306 -23.47 -6.92 4.62
N ASP A 307 -22.51 -7.86 4.70
CA ASP A 307 -21.66 -8.03 5.87
C ASP A 307 -20.81 -6.77 6.12
N ASP A 308 -20.87 -6.26 7.36
CA ASP A 308 -20.26 -5.00 7.74
C ASP A 308 -18.73 -5.02 7.61
N GLN A 309 -18.05 -6.17 7.81
CA GLN A 309 -16.59 -6.22 7.64
C GLN A 309 -16.20 -6.12 6.17
N VAL A 310 -16.96 -6.75 5.27
CA VAL A 310 -16.73 -6.69 3.83
C VAL A 310 -16.92 -5.24 3.33
N TYR A 311 -18.03 -4.61 3.74
CA TYR A 311 -18.31 -3.21 3.42
C TYR A 311 -17.24 -2.27 3.98
N SER A 312 -16.99 -2.33 5.29
CA SER A 312 -16.07 -1.43 5.99
C SER A 312 -14.65 -1.52 5.46
N TYR A 313 -14.17 -2.72 5.13
CA TYR A 313 -12.86 -2.89 4.51
C TYR A 313 -12.80 -2.23 3.13
N ALA A 314 -13.76 -2.53 2.24
CA ALA A 314 -13.79 -1.95 0.91
C ALA A 314 -13.88 -0.42 0.98
N ARG A 315 -14.71 0.10 1.88
CA ARG A 315 -14.87 1.54 2.12
C ARG A 315 -13.59 2.17 2.65
N SER A 316 -12.90 1.52 3.58
CA SER A 316 -11.62 1.99 4.11
C SER A 316 -10.55 2.16 3.01
N CYS A 317 -10.51 1.26 2.04
CA CYS A 317 -9.57 1.32 0.93
C CYS A 317 -9.91 2.42 -0.11
N ALA A 318 -11.11 3.01 -0.04
CA ALA A 318 -11.51 4.12 -0.89
C ALA A 318 -10.98 5.48 -0.38
N PHE A 319 -10.46 5.56 0.85
CA PHE A 319 -9.88 6.80 1.40
C PHE A 319 -8.71 7.27 0.53
N ARG A 320 -8.78 8.51 0.02
CA ARG A 320 -7.84 8.96 -1.02
C ARG A 320 -6.46 9.28 -0.44
N PRO A 321 -5.37 8.86 -1.10
CA PRO A 321 -4.01 9.18 -0.69
C PRO A 321 -3.71 10.66 -0.48
N GLU A 322 -4.26 11.53 -1.32
CA GLU A 322 -4.04 12.97 -1.26
C GLU A 322 -4.68 13.58 -0.01
N GLN A 323 -5.88 13.11 0.35
CA GLN A 323 -6.59 13.49 1.58
C GLN A 323 -5.83 12.98 2.81
N ALA A 324 -5.46 11.70 2.80
CA ALA A 324 -4.65 11.10 3.86
C ALA A 324 -3.32 11.85 4.04
N GLN A 325 -2.64 12.21 2.94
CA GLN A 325 -1.38 12.94 2.97
C GLN A 325 -1.52 14.36 3.49
N CYS A 326 -2.58 15.07 3.11
CA CYS A 326 -2.85 16.42 3.59
C CYS A 326 -3.01 16.42 5.12
N LEU A 327 -3.84 15.52 5.63
CA LEU A 327 -4.09 15.37 7.06
C LEU A 327 -2.87 14.86 7.83
N ALA A 328 -2.21 13.81 7.32
CA ALA A 328 -1.00 13.26 7.91
C ALA A 328 0.11 14.32 8.03
N LYS A 329 0.29 15.14 6.98
CA LYS A 329 1.31 16.18 6.99
C LYS A 329 1.02 17.26 8.01
N ALA A 330 -0.24 17.66 8.18
CA ALA A 330 -0.63 18.61 9.23
C ALA A 330 -0.30 18.08 10.64
N ILE A 331 -0.60 16.80 10.89
CA ILE A 331 -0.32 16.14 12.17
C ILE A 331 1.20 15.98 12.38
N ALA A 332 1.90 15.40 11.41
CA ALA A 332 3.33 15.13 11.48
C ALA A 332 4.17 16.41 11.61
N ASP A 333 3.93 17.41 10.76
CA ASP A 333 4.64 18.68 10.82
C ASP A 333 4.43 19.37 12.19
N SER A 334 3.23 19.27 12.77
CA SER A 334 2.93 19.83 14.10
C SER A 334 3.69 19.11 15.21
N ILE A 335 3.71 17.77 15.19
CA ILE A 335 4.46 16.97 16.16
C ILE A 335 5.95 17.23 16.03
N ASP A 336 6.52 17.15 14.83
CA ASP A 336 7.96 17.30 14.60
C ASP A 336 8.45 18.71 14.93
N LEU A 337 7.65 19.74 14.62
CA LEU A 337 7.97 21.12 14.92
C LEU A 337 7.91 21.41 16.42
N HIS A 338 6.86 20.95 17.11
CA HIS A 338 6.60 21.36 18.49
C HIS A 338 7.18 20.42 19.55
N SER A 339 7.61 19.22 19.18
CA SER A 339 8.24 18.26 20.12
C SER A 339 9.61 18.72 20.61
N TRP A 340 10.25 19.67 19.93
CA TRP A 340 11.59 20.15 20.22
C TRP A 340 11.62 21.69 20.26
N ARG A 341 12.30 22.25 21.27
CA ARG A 341 12.62 23.67 21.32
C ARG A 341 13.90 23.94 20.54
N ARG A 342 13.92 24.98 19.72
CA ARG A 342 15.04 25.28 18.81
C ARG A 342 15.47 26.75 18.90
N ALA A 343 16.76 26.99 18.66
CA ALA A 343 17.43 28.29 18.86
C ALA A 343 16.87 29.45 18.01
N GLY A 344 16.39 29.16 16.80
CA GLY A 344 15.78 30.16 15.89
C GLY A 344 14.42 30.71 16.35
N GLY A 345 13.79 30.12 17.38
CA GLY A 345 12.57 30.65 17.99
C GLY A 345 12.90 31.79 18.94
N ALA A 346 12.68 33.03 18.50
CA ALA A 346 13.00 34.28 19.22
C ALA A 346 13.07 34.13 20.76
N SER A 347 14.29 34.24 21.28
CA SER A 347 14.58 34.09 22.70
C SER A 347 13.87 35.17 23.53
N CYS A 348 12.95 34.75 24.39
CA CYS A 348 12.63 35.48 25.61
C CYS A 348 12.14 34.50 26.67
N ALA A 349 12.82 34.54 27.81
CA ALA A 349 12.51 33.74 28.98
C ALA A 349 11.02 33.86 29.36
N GLY A 350 10.33 32.72 29.49
CA GLY A 350 9.13 32.59 30.31
C GLY A 350 7.76 32.56 29.62
N ARG A 351 7.66 32.78 28.30
CA ARG A 351 6.39 32.54 27.56
C ARG A 351 6.69 31.86 26.23
N TRP A 352 6.04 30.73 25.98
CA TRP A 352 5.91 30.17 24.63
C TRP A 352 5.33 31.28 23.74
N ARG A 353 6.16 31.95 22.94
CA ARG A 353 5.66 32.85 21.91
C ARG A 353 4.89 31.94 20.95
N ARG A 354 3.59 32.17 20.77
CA ARG A 354 2.75 31.42 19.83
C ARG A 354 3.46 31.44 18.47
N GLN A 355 4.07 30.33 18.09
CA GLN A 355 4.57 30.16 16.73
C GLN A 355 3.36 30.06 15.82
N ALA A 356 3.47 30.60 14.61
CA ALA A 356 2.41 30.40 13.63
C ALA A 356 2.27 28.88 13.35
N PRO A 357 1.03 28.38 13.20
CA PRO A 357 0.83 26.97 12.87
C PRO A 357 1.55 26.62 11.56
N PRO A 358 1.97 25.37 11.37
CA PRO A 358 2.52 24.92 10.09
C PRO A 358 1.60 25.25 8.92
N ALA A 359 2.19 25.57 7.75
CA ALA A 359 1.41 25.80 6.53
C ALA A 359 0.49 24.61 6.19
N SER A 360 0.93 23.40 6.51
CA SER A 360 0.17 22.15 6.33
C SER A 360 -1.10 22.09 7.17
N VAL A 361 -1.11 22.64 8.39
CA VAL A 361 -2.33 22.74 9.21
C VAL A 361 -3.34 23.67 8.56
N THR A 362 -2.89 24.82 8.07
CA THR A 362 -3.77 25.77 7.37
C THR A 362 -4.34 25.13 6.11
N ALA A 363 -3.51 24.44 5.32
CA ALA A 363 -3.94 23.73 4.12
C ALA A 363 -4.98 22.64 4.43
N ALA A 364 -4.77 21.84 5.49
CA ALA A 364 -5.70 20.79 5.88
C ALA A 364 -7.03 21.33 6.40
N VAL A 365 -7.00 22.38 7.23
CA VAL A 365 -8.22 23.04 7.75
C VAL A 365 -9.03 23.70 6.62
N GLN A 366 -8.36 24.22 5.59
CA GLN A 366 -9.01 24.89 4.44
C GLN A 366 -9.36 23.94 3.28
N SER A 367 -8.97 22.66 3.32
CA SER A 367 -9.29 21.70 2.26
C SER A 367 -10.78 21.40 2.24
N ALA A 368 -11.44 21.75 1.14
CA ALA A 368 -12.84 21.44 0.92
C ALA A 368 -13.08 19.91 0.91
N GLU A 369 -12.13 19.14 0.39
CA GLU A 369 -12.23 17.67 0.36
C GLU A 369 -12.20 17.06 1.76
N LEU A 370 -11.35 17.56 2.65
CA LEU A 370 -11.34 17.10 4.05
C LEU A 370 -12.56 17.59 4.83
N GLN A 371 -13.04 18.81 4.58
CA GLN A 371 -14.27 19.33 5.18
C GLN A 371 -15.53 18.55 4.77
N ALA A 372 -15.53 17.95 3.57
CA ALA A 372 -16.61 17.07 3.14
C ALA A 372 -16.59 15.70 3.86
N ILE A 373 -15.43 15.29 4.35
CA ILE A 373 -15.26 13.99 5.02
C ILE A 373 -15.44 14.12 6.53
N PHE A 374 -14.86 15.14 7.18
CA PHE A 374 -14.79 15.24 8.63
C PHE A 374 -15.69 16.35 9.19
N ASN A 375 -16.26 16.13 10.38
CA ASN A 375 -17.05 17.14 11.05
C ASN A 375 -16.20 18.38 11.40
N PRO A 376 -16.80 19.60 11.40
CA PRO A 376 -16.08 20.83 11.71
C PRO A 376 -15.31 20.78 13.05
N GLY A 377 -14.01 21.07 12.96
CA GLY A 377 -13.08 21.06 14.10
C GLY A 377 -12.56 19.68 14.49
N ALA A 378 -12.66 18.68 13.60
CA ALA A 378 -11.89 17.42 13.68
C ALA A 378 -10.38 17.66 13.69
N LEU A 379 -9.94 18.73 13.03
CA LEU A 379 -8.60 19.27 13.08
C LEU A 379 -8.69 20.75 13.44
N ASP A 380 -7.92 21.19 14.43
CA ASP A 380 -7.85 22.59 14.84
C ASP A 380 -6.38 23.04 14.93
N GLY A 381 -6.05 24.08 14.16
CA GLY A 381 -4.83 24.86 14.36
C GLY A 381 -5.15 25.98 15.33
N CYS A 382 -4.98 25.72 16.63
CA CYS A 382 -5.28 26.71 17.66
C CYS A 382 -4.38 27.96 17.52
N GLY A 383 -4.84 28.94 16.75
CA GLY A 383 -4.25 30.26 16.61
C GLY A 383 -5.37 31.28 16.68
N CYS A 384 -5.54 31.92 17.85
CA CYS A 384 -6.52 33.00 17.98
C CYS A 384 -6.28 34.05 16.88
N ALA A 385 -7.34 34.30 16.11
CA ALA A 385 -7.40 35.29 15.05
C ALA A 385 -7.05 36.68 15.58
N THR A 386 -5.86 37.18 15.23
CA THR A 386 -5.61 38.61 15.07
C THR A 386 -4.87 38.81 13.76
N THR A 387 -5.42 39.70 12.95
CA THR A 387 -5.25 39.91 11.51
C THR A 387 -3.91 40.45 11.02
N ASP A 388 -2.79 40.20 11.71
CA ASP A 388 -1.50 40.79 11.35
C ASP A 388 -0.49 39.75 10.84
N ASP A 389 -0.22 39.81 9.53
CA ASP A 389 0.98 39.31 8.81
C ASP A 389 1.76 38.15 9.47
N HIS A 390 1.22 36.94 9.40
CA HIS A 390 1.99 35.74 9.70
C HIS A 390 2.23 34.92 8.45
N VAL A 391 3.45 35.05 7.92
CA VAL A 391 4.04 34.09 6.99
C VAL A 391 4.01 32.73 7.68
N ALA A 392 3.38 31.74 7.04
CA ALA A 392 3.31 30.38 7.57
C ALA A 392 4.72 29.84 7.87
N THR A 393 4.87 29.07 8.95
CA THR A 393 6.17 28.53 9.35
C THR A 393 6.68 27.56 8.27
N ASP A 394 7.86 27.83 7.71
CA ASP A 394 8.61 26.86 6.91
C ASP A 394 9.17 25.79 7.84
N VAL A 395 8.46 24.66 7.91
CA VAL A 395 8.79 23.53 8.79
C VAL A 395 10.17 22.98 8.47
N GLU A 396 10.52 22.84 7.20
CA GLU A 396 11.81 22.28 6.78
C GLU A 396 12.98 23.17 7.17
N ALA A 397 12.81 24.49 7.08
CA ALA A 397 13.81 25.43 7.60
C ALA A 397 13.89 25.35 9.13
N ALA A 398 12.75 25.33 9.82
CA ALA A 398 12.70 25.26 11.28
C ALA A 398 13.32 23.97 11.84
N LEU A 399 13.13 22.83 11.18
CA LEU A 399 13.68 21.53 11.60
C LEU A 399 15.21 21.46 11.49
N ARG A 400 15.85 22.35 10.71
CA ARG A 400 17.32 22.44 10.61
C ARG A 400 17.94 23.23 11.77
N GLU A 401 17.16 24.04 12.47
CA GLU A 401 17.65 24.82 13.62
C GLU A 401 18.07 23.88 14.77
N PRO A 402 19.17 24.18 15.48
CA PRO A 402 19.66 23.34 16.57
C PRO A 402 18.61 23.17 17.68
N ILE A 403 18.50 21.94 18.18
CA ILE A 403 17.64 21.58 19.31
C ILE A 403 18.30 22.03 20.63
N GLU A 404 17.54 22.76 21.43
CA GLU A 404 17.97 23.28 22.72
C GLU A 404 17.39 22.52 23.92
N ALA A 405 16.18 21.98 23.79
CA ALA A 405 15.48 21.27 24.87
C ALA A 405 14.26 20.51 24.32
N PRO A 406 13.65 19.61 25.11
CA PRO A 406 12.29 19.15 24.84
C PRO A 406 11.30 20.31 24.67
N GLY A 407 10.38 20.12 23.72
CA GLY A 407 9.36 21.09 23.34
C GLY A 407 8.08 20.97 24.15
N VAL A 408 6.94 21.19 23.49
CA VAL A 408 5.61 21.08 24.09
C VAL A 408 5.26 19.60 24.23
N PRO A 409 4.77 19.13 25.39
CA PRO A 409 4.33 17.75 25.54
C PRO A 409 3.17 17.41 24.60
N LEU A 410 3.21 16.22 24.01
CA LEU A 410 2.09 15.65 23.27
C LEU A 410 1.16 14.93 24.25
N LEU A 411 -0.14 15.20 24.17
CA LEU A 411 -1.16 14.67 25.06
C LEU A 411 -2.18 13.85 24.28
N VAL A 412 -2.40 12.60 24.69
CA VAL A 412 -3.57 11.80 24.30
C VAL A 412 -4.59 11.90 25.42
N VAL A 413 -5.70 12.57 25.16
CA VAL A 413 -6.80 12.77 26.11
C VAL A 413 -7.89 11.77 25.80
N CYS A 414 -8.23 10.91 26.75
CA CYS A 414 -9.32 9.93 26.60
C CYS A 414 -10.69 10.61 26.69
N ARG A 415 -11.76 9.89 26.36
CA ARG A 415 -13.14 10.38 26.56
C ARG A 415 -13.43 10.77 28.01
N ASP A 416 -12.85 10.03 28.96
CA ASP A 416 -12.68 10.53 30.32
C ASP A 416 -11.51 11.52 30.35
N ALA A 417 -11.82 12.81 30.41
CA ALA A 417 -10.83 13.88 30.38
C ALA A 417 -9.84 13.88 31.57
N ALA A 418 -10.12 13.12 32.64
CA ALA A 418 -9.17 12.91 33.73
C ALA A 418 -8.04 11.93 33.35
N LYS A 419 -8.22 11.13 32.31
CA LYS A 419 -7.26 10.14 31.82
C LYS A 419 -6.50 10.72 30.63
N VAL A 420 -5.23 11.03 30.88
CA VAL A 420 -4.35 11.66 29.90
C VAL A 420 -3.03 10.92 29.88
N LEU A 421 -2.59 10.51 28.70
CA LEU A 421 -1.24 10.01 28.46
C LEU A 421 -0.38 11.15 27.92
N THR A 422 0.78 11.36 28.54
CA THR A 422 1.62 12.55 28.32
C THR A 422 3.02 12.14 27.88
N TYR A 423 3.47 12.70 26.76
CA TYR A 423 4.78 12.50 26.15
C TYR A 423 5.62 13.78 26.32
N SER A 424 6.45 13.83 27.36
CA SER A 424 7.22 15.05 27.71
C SER A 424 8.67 15.05 27.23
N GLY A 425 9.19 13.91 26.76
CA GLY A 425 10.61 13.71 26.42
C GLY A 425 10.98 14.07 24.98
N GLY A 426 10.08 14.74 24.26
CA GLY A 426 10.14 14.86 22.80
C GLY A 426 9.70 13.57 22.10
N MET A 427 9.48 13.68 20.79
CA MET A 427 9.03 12.60 19.92
C MET A 427 10.09 12.27 18.87
N GLU A 428 10.15 11.01 18.46
CA GLU A 428 10.82 10.61 17.22
C GLU A 428 10.13 11.29 16.02
N ASP A 429 10.89 11.54 14.96
CA ASP A 429 10.35 12.19 13.76
C ASP A 429 9.26 11.31 13.13
N CYS A 430 8.14 11.93 12.77
CA CYS A 430 6.95 11.22 12.33
C CYS A 430 7.19 10.47 11.01
N LEU A 431 6.71 9.23 10.96
CA LEU A 431 6.61 8.43 9.74
C LEU A 431 5.16 8.40 9.30
N THR A 432 4.91 8.38 7.99
CA THR A 432 3.55 8.38 7.45
C THR A 432 3.34 7.24 6.47
N ASN A 433 2.16 6.63 6.53
CA ASN A 433 1.69 5.67 5.53
C ASN A 433 0.33 6.14 5.00
N THR A 434 0.40 6.95 3.94
CA THR A 434 -0.72 7.68 3.36
C THR A 434 -1.10 7.17 1.97
N GLY A 435 -0.40 6.16 1.45
CA GLY A 435 -0.53 5.75 0.05
C GLY A 435 -0.12 6.81 -0.97
N TYR A 436 0.36 7.99 -0.52
CA TYR A 436 0.82 9.05 -1.40
C TYR A 436 2.30 8.85 -1.69
N TYR A 437 2.60 8.34 -2.88
CA TYR A 437 3.97 8.11 -3.31
C TYR A 437 4.44 9.28 -4.16
N ALA A 438 5.30 10.16 -3.65
CA ALA A 438 5.83 11.28 -4.44
C ALA A 438 6.46 10.81 -5.77
N ALA A 439 7.08 9.62 -5.79
CA ALA A 439 7.59 8.99 -7.00
C ALA A 439 6.51 8.64 -8.04
N ALA A 440 5.25 8.42 -7.67
CA ALA A 440 4.16 8.25 -8.62
C ALA A 440 3.78 9.56 -9.33
N TYR A 441 4.14 10.71 -8.75
CA TYR A 441 3.83 12.05 -9.28
C TYR A 441 4.95 12.66 -10.11
N ALA A 442 6.16 12.12 -10.00
CA ALA A 442 7.31 12.59 -10.77
C ALA A 442 7.19 12.17 -12.26
N PRO A 443 7.20 13.12 -13.22
CA PRO A 443 7.04 12.81 -14.65
C PRO A 443 8.06 11.79 -15.18
N GLU A 444 9.32 11.85 -14.73
CA GLU A 444 10.39 10.92 -15.08
C GLU A 444 10.19 9.49 -14.56
N ARG A 445 9.24 9.29 -13.64
CA ARG A 445 8.84 7.97 -13.13
C ARG A 445 7.67 7.38 -13.92
N ASN A 446 7.05 8.19 -14.77
CA ASN A 446 5.90 7.86 -15.59
C ASN A 446 6.25 7.75 -17.09
N ASP A 447 7.52 7.85 -17.47
CA ASP A 447 7.98 7.65 -18.85
C ASP A 447 8.53 6.24 -19.05
N VAL A 448 8.10 5.54 -20.11
CA VAL A 448 8.51 4.15 -20.38
C VAL A 448 10.01 4.00 -20.64
N ALA A 449 10.65 4.96 -21.33
CA ALA A 449 12.07 4.84 -21.66
C ALA A 449 12.89 4.92 -20.37
N ARG A 450 12.61 5.93 -19.53
CA ARG A 450 13.23 6.07 -18.20
C ARG A 450 12.89 4.90 -17.27
N HIS A 451 11.69 4.34 -17.38
CA HIS A 451 11.29 3.18 -16.61
C HIS A 451 12.14 1.95 -16.97
N ARG A 452 12.28 1.64 -18.26
CA ARG A 452 13.07 0.51 -18.76
C ARG A 452 14.57 0.68 -18.51
N GLU A 453 15.09 1.91 -18.57
CA GLU A 453 16.47 2.24 -18.17
C GLU A 453 16.73 1.91 -16.69
N ARG A 454 15.77 2.23 -15.80
CA ARG A 454 15.91 2.00 -14.36
C ARG A 454 15.79 0.53 -13.97
N PHE A 455 14.93 -0.22 -14.66
CA PHE A 455 14.65 -1.62 -14.34
C PHE A 455 14.94 -2.51 -15.54
N PRO A 456 16.21 -2.77 -15.89
CA PRO A 456 16.55 -3.64 -17.02
C PRO A 456 16.11 -5.08 -16.72
N VAL A 457 15.54 -5.76 -17.72
CA VAL A 457 15.29 -7.21 -17.64
C VAL A 457 16.56 -7.89 -18.12
N ALA A 458 17.23 -8.65 -17.25
CA ALA A 458 18.46 -9.35 -17.60
C ALA A 458 18.20 -10.36 -18.74
N TYR A 459 18.84 -10.15 -19.89
CA TYR A 459 18.89 -11.12 -20.98
C TYR A 459 19.94 -12.18 -20.66
N ASN A 460 19.55 -13.23 -19.93
CA ASN A 460 20.30 -14.47 -20.02
C ASN A 460 19.71 -15.27 -21.18
N GLU A 461 20.26 -15.09 -22.37
CA GLU A 461 20.10 -16.06 -23.44
C GLU A 461 20.75 -17.37 -22.96
N VAL A 462 19.93 -18.36 -22.61
CA VAL A 462 20.38 -19.74 -22.64
C VAL A 462 20.62 -20.02 -24.11
N ARG A 463 21.89 -19.95 -24.53
CA ARG A 463 22.32 -20.56 -25.78
C ARG A 463 22.08 -22.06 -25.63
N GLU A 464 20.95 -22.54 -26.15
CA GLU A 464 20.82 -23.94 -26.54
C GLU A 464 21.86 -24.17 -27.65
N GLY A 465 23.01 -24.69 -27.25
CA GLY A 465 24.05 -25.18 -28.13
C GLY A 465 24.26 -26.64 -27.77
N ASP A 466 24.00 -27.50 -28.75
CA ASP A 466 24.11 -28.94 -28.71
C ASP A 466 25.40 -29.43 -28.03
N GLY A 467 25.25 -30.43 -27.17
CA GLY A 467 26.36 -31.07 -26.47
C GLY A 467 25.84 -32.22 -25.62
N GLU A 468 25.52 -33.33 -26.28
CA GLU A 468 25.31 -34.63 -25.64
C GLU A 468 26.47 -34.96 -24.70
N SER A 469 26.15 -35.29 -23.45
CA SER A 469 26.94 -36.24 -22.68
C SER A 469 26.02 -36.98 -21.72
N GLU A 470 25.72 -38.23 -22.08
CA GLU A 470 25.12 -39.24 -21.23
C GLU A 470 25.95 -39.45 -19.96
N ALA A 471 25.28 -39.58 -18.80
CA ALA A 471 25.63 -40.55 -17.76
C ALA A 471 24.55 -40.64 -16.68
N GLY A 472 23.84 -41.78 -16.66
CA GLY A 472 23.45 -42.48 -15.43
C GLY A 472 22.07 -42.19 -14.85
N GLU A 473 21.08 -42.96 -15.28
CA GLU A 473 19.98 -43.41 -14.42
C GLU A 473 20.56 -44.28 -13.30
N GLU A 474 20.19 -44.03 -12.04
CA GLU A 474 19.72 -45.08 -11.12
C GLU A 474 19.06 -44.51 -9.85
N ASP A 475 17.94 -45.16 -9.55
CA ASP A 475 17.21 -45.32 -8.30
C ASP A 475 16.15 -44.33 -7.80
N ALA A 476 14.94 -44.89 -7.80
CA ALA A 476 13.70 -44.41 -7.25
C ALA A 476 13.63 -44.64 -5.73
N ALA A 477 12.62 -43.99 -5.13
CA ALA A 477 12.08 -44.16 -3.78
C ALA A 477 12.78 -43.41 -2.64
N ALA A 478 12.22 -42.24 -2.30
CA ALA A 478 11.50 -42.05 -1.03
C ALA A 478 11.15 -40.56 -0.89
N THR A 479 9.86 -40.22 -0.93
CA THR A 479 9.36 -38.97 -0.39
C THR A 479 9.38 -39.06 1.14
N PRO A 480 9.98 -38.11 1.88
CA PRO A 480 9.59 -37.82 3.24
C PRO A 480 8.82 -36.49 3.31
N PRO A 481 8.05 -36.29 4.39
CA PRO A 481 6.96 -35.32 4.44
C PRO A 481 7.44 -33.89 4.66
N VAL A 482 6.53 -32.96 4.35
CA VAL A 482 6.44 -31.58 4.87
C VAL A 482 6.95 -31.51 6.31
N HIS A 483 7.84 -30.56 6.62
CA HIS A 483 7.84 -29.70 7.84
C HIS A 483 9.11 -28.82 7.92
N GLY A 484 8.89 -27.51 8.19
CA GLY A 484 9.76 -26.72 9.06
C GLY A 484 10.80 -25.79 8.42
N ARG A 485 10.76 -24.51 8.83
CA ARG A 485 11.85 -23.53 8.69
C ARG A 485 13.18 -24.16 9.15
N LEU A 486 14.11 -24.43 8.24
CA LEU A 486 15.50 -24.68 8.65
C LEU A 486 16.05 -23.42 9.30
N LYS A 487 16.41 -23.49 10.59
CA LYS A 487 17.07 -22.38 11.27
C LYS A 487 18.42 -22.14 10.59
N LYS A 488 18.87 -20.89 10.49
CA LYS A 488 20.16 -20.51 9.87
C LYS A 488 21.34 -21.40 10.32
N ARG A 489 21.32 -21.85 11.58
CA ARG A 489 22.30 -22.78 12.16
C ARG A 489 22.24 -24.18 11.52
N GLU A 490 21.06 -24.72 11.26
CA GLU A 490 20.88 -26.03 10.60
C GLU A 490 21.31 -25.97 9.14
N TYR A 491 21.01 -24.86 8.44
CA TYR A 491 21.45 -24.64 7.06
C TYR A 491 22.99 -24.59 6.95
N LEU A 492 23.65 -23.89 7.88
CA LEU A 492 25.11 -23.84 7.96
C LEU A 492 25.73 -25.19 8.36
N THR A 493 25.01 -26.00 9.13
CA THR A 493 25.45 -27.35 9.53
C THR A 493 25.31 -28.33 8.36
N MET A 494 24.25 -28.22 7.57
CA MET A 494 24.04 -28.96 6.33
C MET A 494 25.13 -28.64 5.29
N LEU A 495 25.50 -27.37 5.12
CA LEU A 495 26.61 -26.98 4.22
C LEU A 495 27.94 -27.59 4.67
N LYS A 496 28.23 -27.60 5.97
CA LYS A 496 29.42 -28.29 6.53
C LYS A 496 29.40 -29.80 6.29
N ALA A 497 28.25 -30.45 6.45
CA ALA A 497 28.11 -31.89 6.23
C ALA A 497 28.29 -32.29 4.75
N LYS A 498 27.91 -31.41 3.82
CA LYS A 498 28.12 -31.59 2.38
C LYS A 498 29.52 -31.21 1.90
N GLY A 499 30.45 -30.85 2.79
CA GLY A 499 31.80 -30.38 2.42
C GLY A 499 31.80 -29.05 1.66
N GLN A 500 30.66 -28.36 1.58
CA GLN A 500 30.49 -27.10 0.87
C GLN A 500 30.80 -25.94 1.83
N LYS A 501 31.80 -25.12 1.50
CA LYS A 501 31.98 -23.83 2.17
C LYS A 501 30.92 -22.85 1.63
N PRO A 502 30.33 -21.98 2.47
CA PRO A 502 29.49 -20.90 1.96
C PRO A 502 30.34 -20.06 1.00
N SER A 503 29.94 -20.02 -0.27
CA SER A 503 30.64 -19.26 -1.30
C SER A 503 30.66 -17.79 -0.90
N LYS A 504 31.86 -17.21 -0.81
CA LYS A 504 32.02 -15.75 -0.73
C LYS A 504 31.49 -15.16 -2.05
N PRO A 505 30.55 -14.21 -2.01
CA PRO A 505 30.16 -13.48 -3.22
C PRO A 505 31.33 -12.59 -3.65
N HIS A 506 31.66 -12.62 -4.94
CA HIS A 506 32.44 -11.54 -5.55
C HIS A 506 31.57 -10.27 -5.53
N SER A 507 32.03 -9.26 -4.79
CA SER A 507 31.50 -7.88 -4.67
C SER A 507 29.97 -7.72 -4.70
N SER A 508 29.32 -8.00 -3.57
CA SER A 508 28.03 -7.39 -3.21
C SER A 508 27.98 -7.27 -1.69
N GLY A 509 28.12 -6.03 -1.22
CA GLY A 509 28.39 -5.67 0.17
C GLY A 509 27.35 -6.17 1.18
N ALA A 510 27.80 -6.24 2.41
CA ALA A 510 27.07 -6.62 3.60
C ALA A 510 25.84 -5.74 3.83
N GLY A 511 24.92 -6.29 4.63
CA GLY A 511 23.70 -5.59 4.99
C GLY A 511 23.99 -4.35 5.81
N ASP A 512 23.52 -3.24 5.29
CA ASP A 512 23.13 -2.06 6.05
C ASP A 512 21.70 -1.74 5.63
N GLU A 513 20.75 -1.88 6.57
CA GLU A 513 19.48 -1.18 6.48
C GLU A 513 19.81 0.30 6.79
N ASP A 514 20.26 1.03 5.76
CA ASP A 514 20.47 2.47 5.81
C ASP A 514 19.10 3.15 5.66
N GLY A 515 18.53 3.53 6.81
CA GLY A 515 17.43 4.49 6.91
C GLY A 515 17.93 5.93 7.01
N ALA A 516 19.22 6.18 6.78
CA ALA A 516 19.74 7.53 6.61
C ALA A 516 19.80 7.87 5.11
N VAL A 517 19.37 9.09 4.79
CA VAL A 517 19.45 9.69 3.46
C VAL A 517 20.92 9.80 3.05
N SER A 518 21.48 8.78 2.40
CA SER A 518 22.79 8.85 1.77
C SER A 518 22.65 9.20 0.28
N ARG A 519 23.04 10.44 -0.06
CA ARG A 519 23.19 10.94 -1.43
C ARG A 519 24.41 10.27 -2.08
N GLY A 520 24.20 9.37 -3.05
CA GLY A 520 25.25 8.98 -4.01
C GLY A 520 25.17 7.58 -4.64
N ALA A 521 24.74 7.54 -5.91
CA ALA A 521 24.85 6.47 -6.93
C ALA A 521 23.78 5.34 -7.00
N PRO A 522 23.42 4.85 -8.22
CA PRO A 522 22.15 4.19 -8.50
C PRO A 522 22.31 2.71 -8.88
N ALA A 523 21.79 1.79 -8.07
CA ALA A 523 21.28 0.47 -8.45
C ALA A 523 21.13 -0.39 -7.19
N GLY A 524 19.93 -0.34 -6.61
CA GLY A 524 19.51 -1.11 -5.45
C GLY A 524 18.14 -0.59 -5.05
N SER A 525 17.19 -1.49 -4.73
CA SER A 525 15.85 -1.11 -4.30
C SER A 525 15.93 -0.22 -3.04
N CYS A 526 15.97 1.10 -3.24
CA CYS A 526 15.68 2.08 -2.20
C CYS A 526 14.16 2.11 -2.03
N ILE A 527 13.67 2.07 -0.78
CA ILE A 527 12.24 2.21 -0.47
C ILE A 527 11.65 3.51 -1.07
N SER A 528 12.48 4.55 -1.22
CA SER A 528 12.14 5.81 -1.92
C SER A 528 11.87 5.65 -3.42
N ASN A 529 12.20 4.50 -4.03
CA ASN A 529 11.91 4.16 -5.41
C ASN A 529 10.68 3.26 -5.57
N SER A 530 10.11 2.74 -4.49
CA SER A 530 8.93 1.87 -4.57
C SER A 530 7.65 2.69 -4.71
N ILE A 531 6.71 2.23 -5.53
CA ILE A 531 5.38 2.82 -5.64
C ILE A 531 4.37 1.75 -5.26
N GLY A 532 3.64 1.99 -4.17
CA GLY A 532 2.64 1.07 -3.65
C GLY A 532 3.03 0.39 -2.32
N GLY A 533 2.09 -0.38 -1.76
CA GLY A 533 2.15 -0.91 -0.40
C GLY A 533 0.89 -1.67 0.01
N THR A 534 0.69 -1.82 1.32
CA THR A 534 -0.48 -2.48 1.90
C THR A 534 -1.65 -1.50 2.03
N PHE A 535 -2.86 -2.00 1.78
CA PHE A 535 -4.12 -1.29 1.98
C PHE A 535 -4.98 -1.96 3.05
N PRO A 536 -5.73 -1.18 3.86
CA PRO A 536 -5.94 0.27 3.74
C PRO A 536 -4.75 1.14 4.20
N ILE A 537 -4.81 2.41 3.83
CA ILE A 537 -3.83 3.45 4.15
C ILE A 537 -4.39 4.42 5.20
N GLY A 538 -3.53 5.32 5.68
CA GLY A 538 -3.92 6.44 6.54
C GLY A 538 -3.42 6.27 7.97
N GLU A 539 -2.14 6.57 8.20
CA GLU A 539 -1.56 6.55 9.54
C GLU A 539 -0.37 7.51 9.65
N VAL A 540 -0.21 8.11 10.82
CA VAL A 540 1.01 8.76 11.29
C VAL A 540 1.56 7.96 12.46
N ILE A 541 2.84 7.62 12.42
CA ILE A 541 3.52 6.83 13.43
C ILE A 541 4.64 7.66 14.04
N SER A 542 4.71 7.68 15.36
CA SER A 542 5.84 8.22 16.11
C SER A 542 6.06 7.41 17.39
N GLU A 543 7.04 7.80 18.19
CA GLU A 543 7.39 7.14 19.44
C GLU A 543 7.99 8.19 20.39
N SER A 544 7.78 8.07 21.71
CA SER A 544 8.43 8.96 22.69
C SER A 544 9.93 8.82 22.58
N PHE A 545 10.69 9.89 22.29
CA PHE A 545 12.15 9.79 22.13
C PHE A 545 12.80 9.22 23.41
N ASP A 546 12.52 9.86 24.55
CA ASP A 546 12.80 9.32 25.88
C ASP A 546 11.55 8.61 26.45
N LEU A 547 11.56 7.27 26.50
CA LEU A 547 10.43 6.51 27.05
C LEU A 547 10.19 6.78 28.53
N SER A 548 11.22 7.18 29.30
CA SER A 548 11.03 7.48 30.73
C SER A 548 10.15 8.71 30.98
N GLN A 549 9.92 9.52 29.95
CA GLN A 549 9.08 10.71 29.98
C GLN A 549 7.66 10.46 29.46
N LEU A 550 7.29 9.21 29.20
CA LEU A 550 5.92 8.79 28.89
C LEU A 550 5.19 8.37 30.17
N ASN A 551 4.17 9.12 30.57
CA ASN A 551 3.44 8.90 31.82
C ASN A 551 1.95 9.21 31.69
N GLY A 552 1.12 8.55 32.50
CA GLY A 552 -0.30 8.88 32.64
C GLY A 552 -1.21 7.67 32.58
N THR A 553 -2.48 7.91 32.24
CA THR A 553 -3.50 6.87 32.14
C THR A 553 -4.26 6.99 30.84
N CYS A 554 -4.69 5.86 30.29
CA CYS A 554 -5.55 5.81 29.11
C CYS A 554 -6.54 4.65 29.21
N ASP A 555 -7.66 4.76 28.49
CA ASP A 555 -8.64 3.67 28.38
C ASP A 555 -8.42 2.90 27.08
N VAL A 556 -8.30 1.58 27.19
CA VAL A 556 -8.16 0.66 26.05
C VAL A 556 -9.51 0.05 25.75
N PHE A 557 -10.03 0.25 24.53
CA PHE A 557 -11.33 -0.28 24.11
C PHE A 557 -11.21 -1.54 23.26
N ALA A 558 -10.08 -1.76 22.59
CA ALA A 558 -9.83 -2.97 21.81
C ALA A 558 -8.36 -3.37 21.85
N TYR A 559 -8.09 -4.65 21.61
CA TYR A 559 -6.75 -5.24 21.58
C TYR A 559 -6.77 -6.51 20.71
N PRO A 560 -5.61 -6.96 20.21
CA PRO A 560 -5.50 -8.23 19.52
C PRO A 560 -5.63 -9.39 20.51
N ASP A 561 -6.49 -10.35 20.20
CA ASP A 561 -6.51 -11.62 20.91
C ASP A 561 -5.27 -12.48 20.60
N VAL A 562 -5.21 -13.68 21.17
CA VAL A 562 -4.10 -14.64 20.95
C VAL A 562 -3.98 -15.14 19.50
N PHE A 563 -5.02 -14.95 18.70
CA PHE A 563 -5.06 -15.24 17.27
C PHE A 563 -4.84 -14.01 16.39
N LYS A 564 -4.48 -12.86 17.00
CA LYS A 564 -4.25 -11.57 16.36
C LYS A 564 -5.49 -10.99 15.69
N GLN A 565 -6.66 -11.21 16.28
CA GLN A 565 -7.91 -10.61 15.84
C GLN A 565 -8.21 -9.43 16.73
N VAL A 566 -8.70 -8.34 16.15
CA VAL A 566 -9.19 -7.20 16.94
C VAL A 566 -10.39 -7.65 17.76
N THR A 567 -10.24 -7.55 19.08
CA THR A 567 -11.27 -7.88 20.06
C THR A 567 -11.60 -6.65 20.88
N VAL A 568 -12.90 -6.36 21.00
CA VAL A 568 -13.41 -5.26 21.82
C VAL A 568 -13.48 -5.68 23.28
N SER A 569 -12.97 -4.83 24.17
CA SER A 569 -13.12 -5.00 25.61
C SER A 569 -14.59 -4.89 26.03
N ARG A 570 -15.09 -5.89 26.78
CA ARG A 570 -16.47 -5.95 27.29
C ARG A 570 -16.47 -6.05 28.82
N PRO A 571 -17.40 -5.38 29.54
CA PRO A 571 -18.55 -4.60 29.03
C PRO A 571 -18.20 -3.19 28.53
N GLY A 572 -16.95 -2.74 28.69
CA GLY A 572 -16.47 -1.46 28.18
C GLY A 572 -14.94 -1.36 28.24
N PRO A 573 -14.37 -0.19 27.91
CA PRO A 573 -12.94 0.05 27.99
C PRO A 573 -12.38 -0.16 29.41
N PHE A 574 -11.12 -0.59 29.51
CA PHE A 574 -10.41 -0.71 30.78
C PHE A 574 -9.26 0.29 30.87
N THR A 575 -8.90 0.70 32.08
CA THR A 575 -7.84 1.69 32.28
C THR A 575 -6.48 1.03 32.36
N MET A 576 -5.52 1.60 31.62
CA MET A 576 -4.11 1.27 31.65
C MET A 576 -3.30 2.46 32.16
N THR A 577 -2.48 2.22 33.20
CA THR A 577 -1.54 3.20 33.75
C THR A 577 -0.14 2.94 33.21
N VAL A 578 0.49 4.00 32.72
CA VAL A 578 1.85 4.00 32.20
C VAL A 578 2.71 4.92 33.07
N GLU A 579 3.81 4.39 33.58
CA GLU A 579 4.82 5.16 34.32
C GLU A 579 6.18 4.90 33.70
N ARG A 580 6.88 5.98 33.35
CA ARG A 580 8.20 5.95 32.73
C ARG A 580 8.26 5.02 31.52
N GLY A 581 7.21 5.06 30.71
CA GLY A 581 7.06 4.26 29.48
C GLY A 581 6.73 2.80 29.71
N VAL A 582 6.40 2.39 30.94
CA VAL A 582 6.09 1.00 31.30
C VAL A 582 4.65 0.90 31.76
N VAL A 583 3.94 -0.12 31.29
CA VAL A 583 2.61 -0.46 31.82
C VAL A 583 2.77 -0.96 33.26
N THR A 584 2.33 -0.18 34.25
CA THR A 584 2.45 -0.51 35.69
C THR A 584 1.17 -1.09 36.27
N HIS A 585 0.02 -0.59 35.85
CA HIS A 585 -1.28 -1.02 36.36
C HIS A 585 -2.31 -1.16 35.24
N ILE A 586 -3.20 -2.14 35.40
CA ILE A 586 -4.39 -2.37 34.58
C ILE A 586 -5.57 -2.50 35.56
N SER A 587 -6.66 -1.78 35.31
CA SER A 587 -7.84 -1.81 36.18
C SER A 587 -8.51 -3.18 36.23
N ASP A 588 -9.18 -3.50 37.34
CA ASP A 588 -9.87 -4.78 37.58
C ASP A 588 -10.95 -5.15 36.53
N GLY A 589 -11.43 -4.17 35.75
CA GLY A 589 -12.39 -4.37 34.66
C GLY A 589 -11.79 -4.93 33.36
N ALA A 590 -10.47 -5.16 33.30
CA ALA A 590 -9.83 -5.66 32.09
C ALA A 590 -10.14 -7.14 31.83
N PRO A 591 -10.36 -7.55 30.56
CA PRO A 591 -10.58 -8.95 30.21
C PRO A 591 -9.40 -9.85 30.61
N ASN A 592 -9.71 -11.06 31.12
CA ASN A 592 -8.69 -12.03 31.54
C ASN A 592 -7.70 -12.39 30.42
N GLU A 593 -8.19 -12.53 29.19
CA GLU A 593 -7.35 -12.82 28.02
C GLU A 593 -6.29 -11.73 27.76
N PHE A 594 -6.62 -10.45 28.02
CA PHE A 594 -5.67 -9.36 27.93
C PHE A 594 -4.62 -9.43 29.05
N LEU A 595 -5.04 -9.77 30.28
CA LEU A 595 -4.13 -9.95 31.41
C LEU A 595 -3.15 -11.11 31.17
N GLU A 596 -3.61 -12.19 30.55
CA GLU A 596 -2.76 -13.31 30.13
C GLU A 596 -1.74 -12.88 29.07
N LEU A 597 -2.16 -12.11 28.07
CA LEU A 597 -1.27 -11.55 27.04
C LEU A 597 -0.18 -10.66 27.66
N LEU A 598 -0.56 -9.74 28.56
CA LEU A 598 0.37 -8.87 29.27
C LEU A 598 1.34 -9.68 30.16
N SER A 599 0.85 -10.73 30.80
CA SER A 599 1.66 -11.63 31.61
C SER A 599 2.71 -12.35 30.78
N LEU A 600 2.34 -12.79 29.56
CA LEU A 600 3.27 -13.42 28.62
C LEU A 600 4.38 -12.46 28.18
N VAL A 601 4.05 -11.19 27.92
CA VAL A 601 5.06 -10.16 27.59
C VAL A 601 6.03 -9.99 28.76
N ARG A 602 5.52 -9.78 29.97
CA ARG A 602 6.34 -9.58 31.18
C ARG A 602 7.19 -10.80 31.51
N GLN A 603 6.71 -12.01 31.28
CA GLN A 603 7.49 -13.23 31.49
C GLN A 603 8.72 -13.32 30.57
N VAL A 604 8.62 -12.83 29.33
CA VAL A 604 9.69 -12.92 28.33
C VAL A 604 10.59 -11.69 28.32
N GLU A 605 10.02 -10.51 28.51
CA GLU A 605 10.69 -9.22 28.33
C GLU A 605 10.93 -8.47 29.65
N GLY A 606 10.42 -8.99 30.77
CA GLY A 606 10.48 -8.38 32.09
C GLY A 606 9.47 -7.26 32.25
N LYS A 607 9.72 -6.14 31.58
CA LYS A 607 8.83 -4.97 31.58
C LYS A 607 8.05 -4.90 30.27
N CYS A 608 6.78 -4.53 30.36
CA CYS A 608 5.97 -4.22 29.18
C CYS A 608 6.08 -2.72 28.90
N TYR A 609 6.91 -2.36 27.91
CA TYR A 609 7.06 -0.97 27.48
C TYR A 609 5.95 -0.59 26.50
N VAL A 610 5.58 0.69 26.52
CA VAL A 610 4.83 1.33 25.44
C VAL A 610 5.85 1.96 24.49
N ARG A 611 5.83 1.55 23.23
CA ARG A 611 6.82 1.94 22.23
C ARG A 611 6.22 2.91 21.21
N GLU A 612 5.37 2.40 20.33
CA GLU A 612 4.78 3.18 19.24
C GLU A 612 3.55 3.97 19.69
N LEU A 613 3.39 5.16 19.12
CA LEU A 613 2.15 5.90 19.04
C LEU A 613 1.70 5.91 17.57
N GLY A 614 0.62 5.22 17.28
CA GLY A 614 -0.03 5.25 15.98
C GLY A 614 -1.27 6.15 15.99
N ILE A 615 -1.39 6.99 14.98
CA ILE A 615 -2.50 7.91 14.77
C ILE A 615 -3.14 7.52 13.44
N GLY A 616 -4.25 6.79 13.52
CA GLY A 616 -4.97 6.37 12.32
C GLY A 616 -5.83 7.51 11.76
N LEU A 617 -5.93 7.55 10.43
CA LEU A 617 -6.52 8.67 9.68
C LEU A 617 -7.76 8.27 8.90
N ASN A 618 -8.03 6.97 8.82
CA ASN A 618 -9.10 6.42 7.98
C ASN A 618 -10.45 6.60 8.68
N PRO A 619 -11.35 7.42 8.13
CA PRO A 619 -12.60 7.77 8.81
C PRO A 619 -13.62 6.63 8.79
N TYR A 620 -13.44 5.63 7.92
CA TYR A 620 -14.38 4.54 7.67
C TYR A 620 -14.16 3.31 8.55
N VAL A 621 -13.17 3.36 9.44
CA VAL A 621 -12.85 2.28 10.38
C VAL A 621 -12.70 2.90 11.76
N GLY A 622 -13.25 2.24 12.78
CA GLY A 622 -13.21 2.72 14.16
C GLY A 622 -14.24 2.02 15.04
N LEU A 623 -14.59 2.62 16.18
CA LEU A 623 -15.56 2.05 17.13
C LEU A 623 -16.92 1.69 16.52
N ALA A 624 -17.36 2.44 15.50
CA ALA A 624 -18.62 2.18 14.80
C ALA A 624 -18.51 1.09 13.71
N HIS A 625 -17.31 0.88 13.18
CA HIS A 625 -17.02 -0.03 12.07
C HIS A 625 -15.71 -0.79 12.38
N ILE A 626 -15.84 -1.86 13.15
CA ILE A 626 -14.69 -2.65 13.61
C ILE A 626 -14.42 -3.75 12.60
N VAL A 627 -13.17 -3.84 12.16
CA VAL A 627 -12.67 -4.92 11.31
C VAL A 627 -11.76 -5.83 12.14
N SER A 628 -11.81 -7.13 11.88
CA SER A 628 -11.10 -8.12 12.70
C SER A 628 -9.59 -8.17 12.43
N ASP A 629 -9.09 -7.62 11.32
CA ASP A 629 -7.67 -7.56 11.00
C ASP A 629 -6.99 -6.36 11.70
N VAL A 630 -5.91 -6.64 12.45
CA VAL A 630 -5.20 -5.62 13.25
C VAL A 630 -4.55 -4.56 12.37
N THR A 631 -3.85 -4.95 11.29
CA THR A 631 -3.15 -4.01 10.42
C THR A 631 -4.10 -3.07 9.67
N THR A 632 -5.30 -3.56 9.35
CA THR A 632 -6.39 -2.77 8.80
C THR A 632 -6.95 -1.83 9.87
N PHE A 633 -7.16 -2.32 11.10
CA PHE A 633 -7.72 -1.52 12.19
C PHE A 633 -6.73 -0.47 12.75
N GLU A 634 -5.42 -0.63 12.62
CA GLU A 634 -4.41 0.42 12.88
C GLU A 634 -4.69 1.74 12.12
N ARG A 635 -5.41 1.66 10.99
CA ARG A 635 -5.78 2.84 10.20
C ARG A 635 -6.97 3.62 10.75
N GLN A 636 -7.68 3.07 11.73
CA GLN A 636 -8.92 3.66 12.28
C GLN A 636 -8.76 5.11 12.74
N TRP A 637 -9.80 5.92 12.59
CA TRP A 637 -9.80 7.31 13.07
C TRP A 637 -9.70 7.38 14.60
N GLY A 638 -8.46 7.42 15.10
CA GLY A 638 -8.17 7.31 16.52
C GLY A 638 -6.70 7.00 16.81
N ILE A 639 -6.44 6.48 18.01
CA ILE A 639 -5.09 6.19 18.51
C ILE A 639 -4.91 4.69 18.80
N HIS A 640 -3.76 4.13 18.42
CA HIS A 640 -3.24 2.88 18.96
C HIS A 640 -1.85 3.04 19.55
N LEU A 641 -1.50 2.12 20.44
CA LEU A 641 -0.22 2.06 21.13
C LEU A 641 0.37 0.66 21.00
N SER A 642 1.66 0.55 20.69
CA SER A 642 2.31 -0.77 20.69
C SER A 642 2.91 -1.11 22.06
N LEU A 643 2.54 -2.28 22.56
CA LEU A 643 3.06 -2.87 23.80
C LEU A 643 4.15 -3.90 23.51
N GLY A 644 5.19 -3.90 24.34
CA GLY A 644 6.35 -4.79 24.25
C GLY A 644 7.62 -4.08 23.80
N LEU A 645 8.73 -4.81 23.73
CA LEU A 645 10.03 -4.23 23.37
C LEU A 645 10.29 -4.18 21.86
N ARG A 646 9.60 -4.99 21.07
CA ARG A 646 9.86 -5.11 19.63
C ARG A 646 9.30 -3.90 18.90
N HIS A 647 10.17 -3.23 18.16
CA HIS A 647 9.81 -2.13 17.28
C HIS A 647 10.57 -2.24 15.95
N PRO A 648 9.88 -2.19 14.79
CA PRO A 648 10.53 -2.35 13.50
C PRO A 648 11.18 -1.06 12.97
N LEU A 649 10.64 0.12 13.31
CA LEU A 649 11.03 1.41 12.72
C LEU A 649 12.05 2.17 13.57
N PHE A 650 11.71 2.53 14.80
CA PHE A 650 12.57 3.31 15.67
C PHE A 650 13.56 2.46 16.49
N VAL A 651 14.82 2.89 16.47
CA VAL A 651 15.89 2.35 17.31
C VAL A 651 16.18 3.37 18.40
N LYS A 652 16.10 2.95 19.66
CA LYS A 652 16.33 3.85 20.79
C LYS A 652 17.78 4.28 20.89
N GLN A 653 17.97 5.59 21.05
CA GLN A 653 19.28 6.25 21.10
C GLN A 653 19.50 6.88 22.47
N HIS A 654 20.78 7.06 22.84
CA HIS A 654 21.16 7.68 24.11
C HIS A 654 21.21 9.22 24.04
N GLU A 655 21.23 9.77 22.83
CA GLU A 655 21.40 11.20 22.57
C GLU A 655 20.58 11.59 21.34
N ARG A 656 19.85 12.72 21.41
CA ARG A 656 19.21 13.32 20.24
C ARG A 656 20.27 14.09 19.45
N ARG A 657 20.26 13.95 18.13
CA ARG A 657 21.18 14.66 17.23
C ARG A 657 20.45 15.75 16.43
N ASN A 658 21.16 16.83 16.17
CA ASN A 658 20.76 17.89 15.25
C ASN A 658 20.90 17.42 13.79
N ALA A 659 20.35 18.20 12.86
CA ALA A 659 20.42 17.91 11.42
C ALA A 659 21.86 17.86 10.87
N ASP A 660 22.81 18.56 11.51
CA ASP A 660 24.24 18.54 11.18
C ASP A 660 25.01 17.37 11.81
N GLY A 661 24.34 16.50 12.56
CA GLY A 661 24.90 15.34 13.24
C GLY A 661 25.47 15.62 14.64
N THR A 662 25.50 16.87 15.10
CA THR A 662 25.94 17.24 16.46
C THR A 662 24.93 16.78 17.52
N THR A 663 25.38 16.53 18.75
CA THR A 663 24.49 16.16 19.86
C THR A 663 23.73 17.39 20.37
N ALA A 664 22.42 17.27 20.59
CA ALA A 664 21.57 18.33 21.14
C ALA A 664 21.89 18.56 22.63
N ALA A 665 22.52 19.69 22.95
CA ALA A 665 23.16 19.92 24.24
C ALA A 665 22.19 19.96 25.45
N GLY A 666 20.93 20.33 25.26
CA GLY A 666 19.94 20.39 26.35
C GLY A 666 18.90 19.27 26.34
N VAL A 667 19.19 18.17 25.64
CA VAL A 667 18.36 16.96 25.69
C VAL A 667 19.11 15.87 26.45
N HIS A 668 18.60 15.51 27.63
CA HIS A 668 19.11 14.40 28.42
C HIS A 668 18.12 13.23 28.36
N VAL A 669 18.60 12.04 27.96
CA VAL A 669 17.79 10.82 27.90
C VAL A 669 18.03 9.98 29.15
N GLU A 670 17.01 9.78 29.97
CA GLU A 670 17.06 8.86 31.11
C GLU A 670 16.48 7.46 30.78
N GLY A 671 15.68 7.38 29.72
CA GLY A 671 15.02 6.17 29.29
C GLY A 671 15.96 5.08 28.79
N PRO A 672 15.43 3.86 28.62
CA PRO A 672 16.21 2.72 28.17
C PRO A 672 16.63 2.87 26.70
N VAL A 673 17.83 2.36 26.40
CA VAL A 673 18.35 2.21 25.04
C VAL A 673 18.16 0.76 24.60
N PHE A 674 17.61 0.58 23.40
CA PHE A 674 17.27 -0.71 22.83
C PHE A 674 17.96 -0.90 21.48
N LYS A 675 18.54 -2.08 21.28
CA LYS A 675 19.10 -2.46 19.99
C LYS A 675 17.97 -2.67 18.97
N ARG A 676 18.31 -2.55 17.68
CA ARG A 676 17.42 -2.92 16.57
C ARG A 676 16.90 -4.36 16.77
N LYS A 677 15.58 -4.56 16.65
CA LYS A 677 14.90 -5.85 16.88
C LYS A 677 15.09 -6.41 18.30
N ALA A 678 15.35 -5.57 19.31
CA ALA A 678 15.19 -5.95 20.70
C ALA A 678 13.74 -6.36 20.98
N GLY A 679 13.51 -7.34 21.85
CA GLY A 679 12.17 -7.84 22.14
C GLY A 679 11.63 -8.86 21.14
N LYS A 680 10.53 -9.50 21.53
CA LYS A 680 9.77 -10.49 20.78
C LYS A 680 8.37 -9.99 20.44
N TYR A 681 7.76 -9.22 21.33
CA TYR A 681 6.36 -8.79 21.25
C TYR A 681 6.24 -7.34 20.79
N HIS A 682 5.26 -7.14 19.92
CA HIS A 682 4.73 -5.86 19.42
C HIS A 682 3.23 -6.10 19.32
N ILE A 683 2.46 -5.46 20.20
CA ILE A 683 1.03 -5.73 20.41
C ILE A 683 0.31 -4.40 20.40
N ASP A 684 -0.48 -4.16 19.36
CA ASP A 684 -1.15 -2.87 19.15
C ASP A 684 -2.49 -2.83 19.88
N VAL A 685 -2.60 -2.00 20.91
CA VAL A 685 -3.84 -1.77 21.65
C VAL A 685 -4.48 -0.47 21.23
N PHE A 686 -5.81 -0.41 21.19
CA PHE A 686 -6.57 0.72 20.68
C PHE A 686 -7.18 1.54 21.81
N VAL A 687 -6.86 2.84 21.83
CA VAL A 687 -7.18 3.76 22.92
C VAL A 687 -8.48 4.49 22.63
N ASP A 688 -9.35 4.63 23.63
CA ASP A 688 -10.59 5.40 23.55
C ASP A 688 -10.31 6.90 23.70
N ALA A 689 -9.52 7.40 22.75
CA ALA A 689 -9.06 8.78 22.69
C ALA A 689 -10.19 9.69 22.22
N ALA A 690 -10.39 10.81 22.92
CA ALA A 690 -11.19 11.91 22.42
C ALA A 690 -10.35 12.89 21.61
N GLN A 691 -9.14 13.21 22.08
CA GLN A 691 -8.30 14.22 21.46
C GLN A 691 -6.81 13.89 21.51
N LEU A 692 -6.09 14.29 20.47
CA LEU A 692 -4.63 14.42 20.47
C LEU A 692 -4.30 15.92 20.45
N ARG A 693 -3.46 16.42 21.37
CA ARG A 693 -3.15 17.87 21.42
C ARG A 693 -1.72 18.18 21.85
N MET A 694 -1.21 19.31 21.39
CA MET A 694 0.06 19.91 21.83
C MET A 694 -0.17 21.35 22.30
N GLY A 695 -0.40 21.52 23.60
CA GLY A 695 -0.75 22.83 24.17
C GLY A 695 -1.94 23.47 23.46
N ASP A 696 -1.86 24.77 23.22
CA ASP A 696 -2.81 25.53 22.40
C ASP A 696 -2.31 25.66 20.95
N MET A 697 -1.47 24.76 20.44
CA MET A 697 -0.88 24.92 19.09
C MET A 697 -1.65 24.11 18.04
N PHE A 698 -2.09 22.92 18.42
CA PHE A 698 -2.61 21.92 17.52
C PHE A 698 -3.49 20.92 18.29
N ALA A 699 -4.62 20.55 17.70
CA ALA A 699 -5.47 19.47 18.20
C ALA A 699 -6.11 18.67 17.06
N VAL A 700 -6.23 17.36 17.27
CA VAL A 700 -7.12 16.46 16.51
C VAL A 700 -8.21 15.98 17.46
N ASP A 701 -9.46 16.07 17.02
CA ASP A 701 -10.63 15.63 17.78
C ASP A 701 -11.24 14.37 17.14
N PHE A 702 -10.98 13.22 17.75
CA PHE A 702 -11.45 11.92 17.27
C PHE A 702 -12.95 11.73 17.50
N THR A 703 -13.61 12.57 18.29
CA THR A 703 -15.06 12.53 18.47
C THR A 703 -15.82 13.15 17.29
N LYS A 704 -15.11 13.89 16.44
CA LYS A 704 -15.65 14.60 15.27
C LYS A 704 -15.28 13.87 13.97
N GLY A 705 -15.65 12.59 13.89
CA GLY A 705 -15.41 11.72 12.72
C GLY A 705 -16.17 12.16 11.45
N ILE A 706 -16.73 11.20 10.70
CA ILE A 706 -17.33 11.46 9.38
C ILE A 706 -18.48 12.52 9.45
N ALA A 707 -18.47 13.49 8.53
CA ALA A 707 -19.48 14.55 8.39
C ALA A 707 -20.82 14.06 7.80
N VAL A 708 -20.78 13.07 6.91
CA VAL A 708 -21.95 12.48 6.24
C VAL A 708 -21.90 10.96 6.37
N LEU A 709 -22.83 10.38 7.14
CA LEU A 709 -22.98 8.93 7.33
C LEU A 709 -23.61 8.26 6.12
#